data_AF-A0AA43CNE9-F1
#
_entry.id   AF-A0AA43CNE9-F1
#
_cell.length_a   1.000
_cell.length_b   1.000
_cell.length_c   1.000
_cell.angle_alpha   90.00
_cell.angle_beta   90.00
_cell.angle_gamma   90.00
#
_symmetry.space_group_name_H-M   'P 1'
#
loop_
_entity.id
_entity.type
_entity.pdbx_description
1 polymer ?
#
loop_
_entity_poly.entity_id
_entity_poly.type
_entity_poly.pdbx_seq_one_letter_code
_entity_poly.pdbx_strand_id
1 'polypeptide(L)'
;MQGRVTKTLVIMLVLAVLTASASATQMQVRLYIDDPKQLLDIRQLHLDQTFQKDGYIDIVTDQEELRQIEALGIRTEVLHEDIVKYNQSRLDPAKDMGGYMTLDELNTRMDDLIAAYPNLLSQKISLGQTLEGRDIWAFKLSDNPNVDEDEPELLYTALHHCREVITPEVLFYFIEQMVDRYGLWPEETELIDTREMWFVMCVNPDGYYHNEVIAPGGGGMWRKNRRLNADSTYGVDLNRNYGYAWGYDDQGSSPVGSSETYRGTGPFSELETQALRDFVISREFVISLQYHAHGNLLLWSWSYNLGEFTPDEPVFRAIFDSARAWNGYTGGSDALYTVNGGANDWNYGEQTLKNKNFSYTVEVGTQEDYFWPSVDRIPDLVNENYRPNKFYARAAGHPYALIAPAAPSIYVADVVDSVGYDVQWTHVDENNPAASYELQELQDYQRIVDPADDFGHWENLNFSLDALSYSGPTSFYSGSGFQVAAGIRSLEPIVVGMGDSIKFWANYGMEDGLDFAYVMVSTDLVVWTTLEGNLSTDYDPYGGFNAGHGITGYSGGWVQGLFDLSDYVGQTLFVGFVYYSTQYYDGSPGIWIDDIEPVDFYGVQTVVASAHTDTSFSFTDHPTGLYHYRVRATDNENQLSMYSPAQPSAVINNYACVDSDSDGYGDPGNPSNTCSDDNCPLVSNTGQEDADGDGIGDACDVCPYDQFDDGDGDGFCADIDNCPAVYNIDQLDADGDGIGDLCDVCPDDPQNDIDGDGVCGDVDNCPTADNNDQSDIDGDLLGDACDNCAGDHNPGQEDLDADGVGDLCDNCPDSANTLQEDADSDGVGDLCDVCPNDPEDDSDADGFCADVDNCPDDYNPDQTDLNDDGVGDICCCLNRADVDHAGGPSPIDIADLVFLVDFMFSGGAQPPCFDEGDIDGSGSAPIDISDLVYMVDYMFSGGPPPPGCP
;
A
#
# COMPACT_ATOMS: atom_id res chain seq x y z
N MET A 1 53.05 -71.48 6.10
CA MET A 1 52.76 -72.52 7.11
C MET A 1 51.61 -72.02 7.96
N GLN A 2 50.56 -72.85 8.07
CA GLN A 2 49.55 -73.00 9.16
C GLN A 2 49.40 -71.83 10.17
N GLY A 3 48.22 -71.33 10.57
CA GLY A 3 46.82 -71.72 10.37
C GLY A 3 45.95 -71.19 11.53
N ARG A 4 44.68 -70.88 11.21
CA ARG A 4 43.43 -70.90 12.04
C ARG A 4 43.21 -69.99 13.27
N VAL A 5 42.23 -69.10 13.10
CA VAL A 5 40.91 -69.00 13.79
C VAL A 5 40.88 -69.01 15.34
N THR A 6 40.38 -67.93 15.95
CA THR A 6 39.14 -67.96 16.77
C THR A 6 38.53 -66.55 16.93
N LYS A 7 37.24 -66.43 16.59
CA LYS A 7 36.34 -65.33 16.98
C LYS A 7 36.04 -65.46 18.48
N THR A 8 36.12 -64.37 19.25
CA THR A 8 35.51 -64.30 20.58
C THR A 8 34.53 -63.15 20.61
N LEU A 9 33.26 -63.55 20.52
CA LEU A 9 32.05 -62.80 20.82
C LEU A 9 32.12 -62.36 22.30
N VAL A 10 32.02 -61.06 22.58
CA VAL A 10 31.68 -60.57 23.93
C VAL A 10 30.24 -60.07 23.84
N ILE A 11 29.32 -60.96 24.19
CA ILE A 11 27.94 -60.62 24.52
C ILE A 11 27.99 -59.98 25.92
N MET A 12 27.85 -58.67 26.00
CA MET A 12 27.42 -58.03 27.25
C MET A 12 25.89 -58.00 27.26
N LEU A 13 25.36 -58.90 28.10
CA LEU A 13 23.97 -59.03 28.47
C LEU A 13 23.60 -57.84 29.39
N VAL A 14 23.14 -56.73 28.82
CA VAL A 14 22.37 -55.74 29.60
C VAL A 14 20.92 -56.20 29.55
N LEU A 15 20.53 -56.94 30.59
CA LEU A 15 19.14 -57.18 30.92
C LEU A 15 18.56 -55.83 31.37
N ALA A 16 18.14 -54.99 30.43
CA ALA A 16 17.23 -53.91 30.72
C ALA A 16 15.89 -54.58 31.06
N VAL A 17 15.54 -54.55 32.33
CA VAL A 17 14.19 -54.83 32.78
C VAL A 17 13.31 -53.75 32.13
N LEU A 18 12.69 -54.10 31.00
CA LEU A 18 11.52 -53.42 30.48
C LEU A 18 10.42 -53.56 31.53
N THR A 19 10.39 -52.63 32.49
CA THR A 19 9.11 -52.22 33.03
C THR A 19 8.43 -51.47 31.89
N ALA A 20 7.66 -52.19 31.08
CA ALA A 20 6.58 -51.57 30.35
C ALA A 20 5.69 -50.93 31.42
N SER A 21 5.89 -49.63 31.67
CA SER A 21 4.81 -48.80 32.17
C SER A 21 3.69 -49.04 31.18
N ALA A 22 2.64 -49.75 31.59
CA ALA A 22 1.45 -49.86 30.76
C ALA A 22 1.04 -48.41 30.45
N SER A 23 1.13 -48.02 29.18
CA SER A 23 0.57 -46.75 28.74
C SER A 23 -0.88 -46.72 29.19
N ALA A 24 -1.31 -45.62 29.78
CA ALA A 24 -2.71 -45.47 30.14
C ALA A 24 -3.55 -45.75 28.89
N THR A 25 -4.61 -46.55 29.04
CA THR A 25 -5.50 -46.85 27.93
C THR A 25 -6.21 -45.56 27.54
N GLN A 26 -5.98 -45.10 26.30
CA GLN A 26 -6.64 -43.93 25.76
C GLN A 26 -8.11 -44.23 25.47
N MET A 27 -8.97 -43.30 25.86
CA MET A 27 -10.41 -43.40 25.81
C MET A 27 -10.95 -42.25 24.97
N GLN A 28 -12.08 -42.47 24.30
CA GLN A 28 -12.88 -41.37 23.74
C GLN A 28 -14.02 -41.06 24.72
N VAL A 29 -14.10 -39.80 25.14
CA VAL A 29 -15.09 -39.34 26.10
C VAL A 29 -15.82 -38.13 25.55
N ARG A 30 -17.15 -38.15 25.68
CA ARG A 30 -18.02 -37.02 25.45
C ARG A 30 -18.19 -36.21 26.73
N LEU A 31 -17.89 -34.92 26.66
CA LEU A 31 -18.16 -33.93 27.69
C LEU A 31 -19.43 -33.17 27.34
N TYR A 32 -20.45 -33.23 28.17
CA TYR A 32 -21.68 -32.46 27.97
C TYR A 32 -21.52 -31.04 28.53
N ILE A 33 -21.92 -30.05 27.74
CA ILE A 33 -21.95 -28.65 28.11
C ILE A 33 -23.37 -28.34 28.62
N ASP A 34 -23.57 -28.48 29.92
CA ASP A 34 -24.86 -28.25 30.59
C ASP A 34 -25.02 -26.78 31.05
N ASP A 35 -23.90 -26.06 31.22
CA ASP A 35 -23.83 -24.62 31.53
C ASP A 35 -22.74 -23.99 30.65
N PRO A 36 -23.02 -22.92 29.88
CA PRO A 36 -22.02 -22.23 29.06
C PRO A 36 -20.75 -21.80 29.81
N LYS A 37 -20.81 -21.57 31.13
CA LYS A 37 -19.61 -21.28 31.95
C LYS A 37 -18.62 -22.44 31.98
N GLN A 38 -19.08 -23.69 31.77
CA GLN A 38 -18.20 -24.85 31.69
C GLN A 38 -17.25 -24.78 30.50
N LEU A 39 -17.57 -24.01 29.45
CA LEU A 39 -16.65 -23.78 28.32
C LEU A 39 -15.37 -23.07 28.77
N LEU A 40 -15.46 -22.14 29.73
CA LEU A 40 -14.29 -21.45 30.29
C LEU A 40 -13.40 -22.41 31.08
N ASP A 41 -14.01 -23.30 31.86
CA ASP A 41 -13.29 -24.31 32.64
C ASP A 41 -12.63 -25.36 31.72
N ILE A 42 -13.35 -25.83 30.68
CA ILE A 42 -12.85 -26.79 29.69
C ILE A 42 -11.68 -26.20 28.88
N ARG A 43 -11.76 -24.95 28.45
CA ARG A 43 -10.70 -24.27 27.70
C ARG A 43 -9.36 -24.22 28.48
N GLN A 44 -9.41 -24.14 29.82
CA GLN A 44 -8.21 -24.16 30.67
C GLN A 44 -7.56 -25.55 30.82
N LEU A 45 -8.23 -26.62 30.40
CA LEU A 45 -7.71 -27.98 30.53
C LEU A 45 -6.81 -28.42 29.37
N HIS A 46 -6.79 -27.67 28.26
CA HIS A 46 -5.96 -27.95 27.08
C HIS A 46 -6.10 -29.41 26.55
N LEU A 47 -7.33 -29.92 26.51
CA LEU A 47 -7.68 -31.30 26.16
C LEU A 47 -7.43 -31.61 24.67
N ASP A 48 -7.23 -32.90 24.35
CA ASP A 48 -7.20 -33.39 22.96
C ASP A 48 -8.63 -33.47 22.39
N GLN A 49 -9.15 -32.32 21.97
CA GLN A 49 -10.46 -32.19 21.37
C GLN A 49 -10.48 -32.78 19.95
N THR A 50 -11.39 -33.73 19.74
CA THR A 50 -11.54 -34.45 18.46
C THR A 50 -12.79 -34.08 17.69
N PHE A 51 -13.81 -33.56 18.38
CA PHE A 51 -15.05 -33.11 17.76
C PHE A 51 -15.82 -32.19 18.70
N GLN A 52 -16.62 -31.29 18.13
CA GLN A 52 -17.52 -30.42 18.87
C GLN A 52 -18.85 -30.30 18.15
N LYS A 53 -19.94 -30.36 18.93
CA LYS A 53 -21.30 -30.10 18.48
C LYS A 53 -22.11 -29.48 19.61
N ASP A 54 -23.27 -28.95 19.29
CA ASP A 54 -24.29 -28.54 20.26
C ASP A 54 -24.45 -29.54 21.42
N GLY A 55 -24.26 -28.98 22.62
CA GLY A 55 -24.39 -29.65 23.90
C GLY A 55 -23.21 -30.54 24.31
N TYR A 56 -22.17 -30.74 23.47
CA TYR A 56 -21.02 -31.56 23.86
C TYR A 56 -19.71 -31.40 23.07
N ILE A 57 -18.61 -31.81 23.68
CA ILE A 57 -17.27 -31.94 23.06
C ILE A 57 -16.79 -33.39 23.22
N ASP A 58 -16.29 -34.00 22.15
CA ASP A 58 -15.63 -35.31 22.23
C ASP A 58 -14.12 -35.13 22.32
N ILE A 59 -13.51 -35.70 23.36
CA ILE A 59 -12.07 -35.65 23.63
C ILE A 59 -11.46 -37.04 23.60
N VAL A 60 -10.15 -37.09 23.37
CA VAL A 60 -9.32 -38.24 23.73
C VAL A 60 -8.65 -37.95 25.06
N THR A 61 -8.78 -38.87 26.00
CA THR A 61 -8.28 -38.70 27.37
C THR A 61 -7.88 -40.05 27.96
N ASP A 62 -7.43 -40.06 29.21
CA ASP A 62 -7.22 -41.26 29.99
C ASP A 62 -8.08 -41.28 31.26
N GLN A 63 -8.06 -42.40 31.97
CA GLN A 63 -8.89 -42.60 33.15
C GLN A 63 -8.57 -41.64 34.31
N GLU A 64 -7.36 -41.09 34.39
CA GLU A 64 -6.98 -40.15 35.45
C GLU A 64 -7.45 -38.72 35.11
N GLU A 65 -7.21 -38.26 33.89
CA GLU A 65 -7.69 -36.96 33.42
C GLU A 65 -9.23 -36.90 33.40
N LEU A 66 -9.90 -37.98 32.98
CA LEU A 66 -11.37 -38.10 33.06
C LEU A 66 -11.90 -37.85 34.49
N ARG A 67 -11.24 -38.34 35.54
CA ARG A 67 -11.64 -38.07 36.93
C ARG A 67 -11.48 -36.60 37.30
N GLN A 68 -10.47 -35.93 36.76
CA GLN A 68 -10.24 -34.50 36.99
C GLN A 68 -11.33 -33.69 36.32
N ILE A 69 -11.72 -34.05 35.10
CA ILE A 69 -12.84 -33.43 34.37
C ILE A 69 -14.17 -33.62 35.13
N GLU A 70 -14.47 -34.85 35.57
CA GLU A 70 -15.68 -35.15 36.35
C GLU A 70 -15.71 -34.40 37.70
N ALA A 71 -14.54 -34.14 38.30
CA ALA A 71 -14.43 -33.36 39.54
C ALA A 71 -14.79 -31.88 39.37
N LEU A 72 -14.75 -31.35 38.15
CA LEU A 72 -15.25 -30.00 37.82
C LEU A 72 -16.79 -29.96 37.69
N GLY A 73 -17.48 -31.09 37.84
CA GLY A 73 -18.93 -31.18 37.70
C GLY A 73 -19.40 -31.24 36.24
N ILE A 74 -18.47 -31.46 35.29
CA ILE A 74 -18.79 -31.68 33.88
C ILE A 74 -19.34 -33.10 33.72
N ARG A 75 -20.49 -33.23 33.07
CA ARG A 75 -21.13 -34.53 32.83
C ARG A 75 -20.44 -35.22 31.65
N THR A 76 -20.11 -36.49 31.81
CA THR A 76 -19.32 -37.24 30.83
C THR A 76 -20.04 -38.50 30.35
N GLU A 77 -19.70 -38.96 29.15
CA GLU A 77 -20.05 -40.28 28.61
C GLU A 77 -18.83 -40.90 27.92
N VAL A 78 -18.43 -42.09 28.34
CA VAL A 78 -17.36 -42.84 27.66
C VAL A 78 -17.93 -43.44 26.38
N LEU A 79 -17.50 -42.94 25.23
CA LEU A 79 -17.87 -43.47 23.92
C LEU A 79 -17.12 -44.77 23.64
N HIS A 80 -15.79 -44.75 23.88
CA HIS A 80 -14.90 -45.88 23.66
C HIS A 80 -13.89 -46.01 24.81
N GLU A 81 -13.94 -47.13 25.53
CA GLU A 81 -13.05 -47.46 26.67
C GLU A 81 -11.61 -47.74 26.24
N ASP A 82 -11.39 -48.13 24.99
CA ASP A 82 -10.08 -48.38 24.40
C ASP A 82 -10.16 -48.02 22.92
N ILE A 83 -9.73 -46.80 22.61
CA ILE A 83 -9.90 -46.24 21.28
C ILE A 83 -9.03 -46.92 20.23
N VAL A 84 -7.85 -47.43 20.63
CA VAL A 84 -6.96 -48.19 19.73
C VAL A 84 -7.63 -49.50 19.32
N LYS A 85 -8.21 -50.23 20.28
CA LYS A 85 -8.99 -51.45 19.97
C LYS A 85 -10.23 -51.15 19.14
N TYR A 86 -10.92 -50.05 19.42
CA TYR A 86 -12.07 -49.62 18.61
C TYR A 86 -11.64 -49.40 17.15
N ASN A 87 -10.57 -48.63 16.91
CA ASN A 87 -10.02 -48.41 15.58
C ASN A 87 -9.66 -49.73 14.90
N GLN A 88 -8.85 -50.57 15.55
CA GLN A 88 -8.43 -51.88 15.03
C GLN A 88 -9.61 -52.80 14.65
N SER A 89 -10.74 -52.69 15.33
CA SER A 89 -11.93 -53.51 15.04
C SER A 89 -12.57 -53.23 13.66
N ARG A 90 -12.20 -52.10 13.04
CA ARG A 90 -12.71 -51.62 11.75
C ARG A 90 -11.66 -51.73 10.62
N LEU A 91 -10.48 -52.24 10.94
CA LEU A 91 -9.34 -52.38 10.04
C LEU A 91 -9.21 -53.83 9.53
N ASP A 92 -8.30 -54.07 8.58
CA ASP A 92 -7.94 -55.42 8.12
C ASP A 92 -6.84 -56.02 9.03
N PRO A 93 -7.17 -56.92 9.97
CA PRO A 93 -6.19 -57.49 10.90
C PRO A 93 -5.19 -58.44 10.22
N ALA A 94 -5.38 -58.77 8.94
CA ALA A 94 -4.47 -59.63 8.18
C ALA A 94 -3.32 -58.84 7.52
N LYS A 95 -3.36 -57.50 7.57
CA LYS A 95 -2.37 -56.61 6.98
C LYS A 95 -1.65 -55.79 8.05
N ASP A 96 -0.42 -55.41 7.74
CA ASP A 96 0.31 -54.42 8.54
C ASP A 96 -0.45 -53.09 8.55
N MET A 97 -0.34 -52.35 9.65
CA MET A 97 -1.05 -51.08 9.85
C MET A 97 -2.57 -51.17 9.62
N GLY A 98 -3.16 -52.36 9.76
CA GLY A 98 -4.58 -52.56 9.60
C GLY A 98 -5.08 -52.36 8.16
N GLY A 99 -4.19 -52.45 7.17
CA GLY A 99 -4.51 -52.27 5.76
C GLY A 99 -4.24 -50.87 5.21
N TYR A 100 -3.82 -49.92 6.04
CA TYR A 100 -3.15 -48.68 5.61
C TYR A 100 -1.65 -48.94 5.39
N MET A 101 -0.97 -48.05 4.67
CA MET A 101 0.46 -48.19 4.39
C MET A 101 1.32 -48.02 5.65
N THR A 102 2.37 -48.82 5.77
CA THR A 102 3.53 -48.50 6.64
C THR A 102 4.34 -47.34 6.06
N LEU A 103 5.26 -46.74 6.83
CA LEU A 103 6.11 -45.67 6.30
C LEU A 103 6.96 -46.14 5.11
N ASP A 104 7.46 -47.38 5.17
CA ASP A 104 8.24 -47.99 4.09
C ASP A 104 7.38 -48.26 2.84
N GLU A 105 6.13 -48.69 3.00
CA GLU A 105 5.19 -48.86 1.89
C GLU A 105 4.81 -47.53 1.25
N LEU A 106 4.61 -46.47 2.05
CA LEU A 106 4.34 -45.11 1.55
C LEU A 106 5.51 -44.62 0.69
N ASN A 107 6.74 -44.78 1.16
CA ASN A 107 7.96 -44.45 0.40
C ASN A 107 8.08 -45.28 -0.88
N THR A 108 7.79 -46.58 -0.80
CA THR A 108 7.82 -47.49 -1.96
C THR A 108 6.75 -47.10 -2.98
N ARG A 109 5.56 -46.68 -2.54
CA ARG A 109 4.47 -46.26 -3.42
C ARG A 109 4.82 -45.00 -4.21
N MET A 110 5.49 -44.03 -3.59
CA MET A 110 6.03 -42.85 -4.29
C MET A 110 7.05 -43.28 -5.35
N ASP A 111 8.01 -44.14 -4.99
CA ASP A 111 9.05 -44.61 -5.91
C ASP A 111 8.47 -45.38 -7.11
N ASP A 112 7.47 -46.24 -6.88
CA ASP A 112 6.78 -47.01 -7.92
C ASP A 112 6.01 -46.11 -8.89
N LEU A 113 5.30 -45.08 -8.39
CA LEU A 113 4.59 -44.12 -9.23
C LEU A 113 5.55 -43.30 -10.09
N ILE A 114 6.61 -42.76 -9.49
CA ILE A 114 7.64 -41.99 -10.20
C ILE A 114 8.29 -42.86 -11.29
N ALA A 115 8.59 -44.14 -10.98
CA ALA A 115 9.16 -45.07 -11.96
C ALA A 115 8.20 -45.42 -13.10
N ALA A 116 6.89 -45.46 -12.84
CA ALA A 116 5.87 -45.73 -13.84
C ALA A 116 5.60 -44.54 -14.77
N TYR A 117 5.70 -43.30 -14.26
CA TYR A 117 5.40 -42.07 -15.00
C TYR A 117 6.55 -41.05 -14.94
N PRO A 118 7.78 -41.39 -15.33
CA PRO A 118 8.97 -40.54 -15.12
C PRO A 118 8.99 -39.25 -15.98
N ASN A 119 8.11 -39.17 -16.98
CA ASN A 119 7.94 -37.96 -17.80
C ASN A 119 6.89 -37.01 -17.22
N LEU A 120 6.11 -37.44 -16.23
CA LEU A 120 5.07 -36.61 -15.59
C LEU A 120 5.36 -36.38 -14.10
N LEU A 121 6.17 -37.23 -13.48
CA LEU A 121 6.52 -37.15 -12.06
C LEU A 121 8.02 -36.92 -11.89
N SER A 122 8.38 -35.97 -11.02
CA SER A 122 9.76 -35.66 -10.71
C SER A 122 10.38 -36.73 -9.81
N GLN A 123 11.72 -36.79 -9.78
CA GLN A 123 12.38 -37.54 -8.72
C GLN A 123 12.08 -36.91 -7.37
N LYS A 124 11.86 -37.74 -6.34
CA LYS A 124 11.67 -37.23 -4.97
C LYS A 124 12.87 -36.44 -4.49
N ILE A 125 12.61 -35.32 -3.83
CA ILE A 125 13.61 -34.49 -3.16
C ILE A 125 13.37 -34.55 -1.64
N SER A 126 14.45 -34.55 -0.86
CA SER A 126 14.35 -34.42 0.59
C SER A 126 14.32 -32.94 0.93
N LEU A 127 13.26 -32.48 1.62
CA LEU A 127 13.13 -31.11 2.12
C LEU A 127 13.98 -30.88 3.39
N GLY A 128 14.38 -31.97 4.04
CA GLY A 128 15.07 -31.95 5.32
C GLY A 128 14.90 -33.28 6.05
N GLN A 129 15.65 -33.44 7.14
CA GLN A 129 15.57 -34.61 8.01
C GLN A 129 14.95 -34.26 9.36
N THR A 130 14.12 -35.16 9.85
CA THR A 130 13.54 -35.11 11.20
C THR A 130 14.59 -35.36 12.29
N LEU A 131 14.20 -35.22 13.56
CA LEU A 131 15.09 -35.47 14.69
C LEU A 131 15.58 -36.92 14.78
N GLU A 132 14.78 -37.88 14.32
CA GLU A 132 15.19 -39.29 14.25
C GLU A 132 15.86 -39.65 12.90
N GLY A 133 16.11 -38.66 12.03
CA GLY A 133 16.90 -38.81 10.81
C GLY A 133 16.15 -39.35 9.60
N ARG A 134 14.82 -39.19 9.56
CA ARG A 134 13.99 -39.58 8.41
C ARG A 134 13.82 -38.38 7.48
N ASP A 135 13.93 -38.62 6.18
CA ASP A 135 13.71 -37.60 5.17
C ASP A 135 12.22 -37.24 5.06
N ILE A 136 11.94 -35.96 4.85
CA ILE A 136 10.63 -35.45 4.47
C ILE A 136 10.64 -35.30 2.95
N TRP A 137 9.91 -36.16 2.25
CA TRP A 137 9.95 -36.26 0.80
C TRP A 137 8.92 -35.36 0.12
N ALA A 138 9.34 -34.67 -0.94
CA ALA A 138 8.47 -33.99 -1.88
C ALA A 138 8.70 -34.47 -3.32
N PHE A 139 7.68 -34.45 -4.16
CA PHE A 139 7.81 -34.66 -5.61
C PHE A 139 6.71 -33.87 -6.35
N LYS A 140 6.93 -33.64 -7.65
CA LYS A 140 6.09 -32.80 -8.52
C LYS A 140 5.41 -33.62 -9.60
N LEU A 141 4.16 -33.28 -9.92
CA LEU A 141 3.41 -33.66 -11.12
C LEU A 141 3.31 -32.45 -12.07
N SER A 142 3.81 -32.60 -13.30
CA SER A 142 3.80 -31.61 -14.40
C SER A 142 4.21 -32.31 -15.70
N ASP A 143 3.92 -31.75 -16.88
CA ASP A 143 4.41 -32.28 -18.17
C ASP A 143 5.94 -32.12 -18.36
N ASN A 144 6.58 -31.17 -17.66
CA ASN A 144 8.03 -31.01 -17.58
C ASN A 144 8.55 -31.12 -16.14
N PRO A 145 8.42 -32.29 -15.49
CA PRO A 145 8.55 -32.42 -14.03
C PRO A 145 9.96 -32.14 -13.47
N ASN A 146 10.98 -32.02 -14.33
CA ASN A 146 12.36 -31.74 -13.92
C ASN A 146 12.82 -30.31 -14.25
N VAL A 147 11.94 -29.48 -14.79
CA VAL A 147 12.17 -28.06 -15.08
C VAL A 147 11.29 -27.26 -14.12
N ASP A 148 11.77 -26.10 -13.70
CA ASP A 148 10.99 -25.12 -12.95
C ASP A 148 10.41 -24.14 -13.96
N GLU A 149 9.10 -24.20 -14.19
CA GLU A 149 8.42 -23.40 -15.21
C GLU A 149 7.63 -22.25 -14.59
N ASP A 150 7.33 -21.24 -15.40
CA ASP A 150 6.47 -20.12 -14.98
C ASP A 150 4.99 -20.55 -15.05
N GLU A 151 4.66 -21.56 -14.25
CA GLU A 151 3.34 -22.16 -14.14
C GLU A 151 2.81 -22.03 -12.72
N PRO A 152 1.49 -21.81 -12.53
CA PRO A 152 0.90 -21.75 -11.20
C PRO A 152 1.17 -23.03 -10.39
N GLU A 153 1.82 -22.86 -9.24
CA GLU A 153 2.18 -23.98 -8.37
C GLU A 153 1.10 -24.26 -7.31
N LEU A 154 0.88 -25.54 -7.00
CA LEU A 154 0.05 -26.00 -5.89
C LEU A 154 0.84 -26.88 -4.93
N LEU A 155 0.58 -26.74 -3.64
CA LEU A 155 1.14 -27.60 -2.60
C LEU A 155 0.06 -28.47 -1.98
N TYR A 156 0.25 -29.79 -1.99
CA TYR A 156 -0.57 -30.76 -1.27
C TYR A 156 0.26 -31.43 -0.19
N THR A 157 -0.19 -31.39 1.05
CA THR A 157 0.50 -32.02 2.18
C THR A 157 -0.40 -33.01 2.90
N ALA A 158 0.19 -34.07 3.45
CA ALA A 158 -0.49 -35.07 4.25
C ALA A 158 0.30 -35.43 5.51
N LEU A 159 -0.40 -35.99 6.50
CA LEU A 159 0.18 -36.45 7.76
C LEU A 159 1.00 -35.38 8.51
N HIS A 160 0.51 -34.13 8.56
CA HIS A 160 0.95 -33.18 9.58
C HIS A 160 0.75 -33.76 10.98
N HIS A 161 -0.42 -34.36 11.21
CA HIS A 161 -0.65 -35.24 12.35
C HIS A 161 -0.61 -36.70 11.91
N CYS A 162 0.22 -37.47 12.59
CA CYS A 162 0.55 -38.83 12.16
C CYS A 162 -0.53 -39.89 12.43
N ARG A 163 -1.65 -39.54 13.08
CA ARG A 163 -2.80 -40.44 13.27
C ARG A 163 -3.83 -40.35 12.15
N GLU A 164 -3.71 -39.39 11.24
CA GLU A 164 -4.71 -39.04 10.21
C GLU A 164 -4.46 -39.80 8.91
N VAL A 165 -4.54 -41.13 8.98
CA VAL A 165 -3.93 -42.06 8.01
C VAL A 165 -4.58 -42.09 6.62
N ILE A 166 -5.77 -41.51 6.45
CA ILE A 166 -6.48 -41.43 5.16
C ILE A 166 -5.86 -40.39 4.21
N THR A 167 -5.18 -39.38 4.76
CA THR A 167 -4.68 -38.22 4.00
C THR A 167 -3.74 -38.58 2.83
N PRO A 168 -2.74 -39.48 2.96
CA PRO A 168 -1.91 -39.88 1.82
C PRO A 168 -2.68 -40.70 0.78
N GLU A 169 -3.66 -41.50 1.17
CA GLU A 169 -4.48 -42.33 0.24
C GLU A 169 -5.26 -41.43 -0.73
N VAL A 170 -5.81 -40.31 -0.22
CA VAL A 170 -6.52 -39.31 -1.03
C VAL A 170 -5.60 -38.71 -2.09
N LEU A 171 -4.38 -38.32 -1.69
CA LEU A 171 -3.42 -37.70 -2.60
C LEU A 171 -2.86 -38.69 -3.63
N PHE A 172 -2.55 -39.93 -3.23
CA PHE A 172 -2.13 -40.96 -4.19
C PHE A 172 -3.23 -41.23 -5.22
N TYR A 173 -4.48 -41.38 -4.78
CA TYR A 173 -5.60 -41.58 -5.69
C TYR A 173 -5.73 -40.42 -6.68
N PHE A 174 -5.61 -39.17 -6.21
CA PHE A 174 -5.65 -37.99 -7.08
C PHE A 174 -4.55 -38.04 -8.15
N ILE A 175 -3.29 -38.26 -7.75
CA ILE A 175 -2.15 -38.36 -8.69
C ILE A 175 -2.40 -39.46 -9.72
N GLU A 176 -2.82 -40.65 -9.27
CA GLU A 176 -3.12 -41.78 -10.14
C GLU A 176 -4.21 -41.46 -11.16
N GLN A 177 -5.29 -40.82 -10.72
CA GLN A 177 -6.36 -40.43 -11.63
C GLN A 177 -5.88 -39.41 -12.68
N MET A 178 -5.01 -38.47 -12.31
CA MET A 178 -4.43 -37.47 -13.20
C MET A 178 -3.51 -38.11 -14.24
N VAL A 179 -2.52 -38.92 -13.82
CA VAL A 179 -1.55 -39.55 -14.74
C VAL A 179 -2.20 -40.58 -15.68
N ASP A 180 -3.20 -41.34 -15.22
CA ASP A 180 -3.91 -42.31 -16.06
C ASP A 180 -4.79 -41.65 -17.13
N ARG A 181 -5.14 -40.37 -16.95
CA ARG A 181 -6.01 -39.60 -17.85
C ARG A 181 -5.27 -38.61 -18.72
N TYR A 182 -3.99 -38.38 -18.45
CA TYR A 182 -3.13 -37.54 -19.26
C TYR A 182 -3.11 -37.99 -20.72
N GLY A 183 -3.38 -37.06 -21.64
CA GLY A 183 -3.51 -37.32 -23.08
C GLY A 183 -4.82 -38.01 -23.50
N LEU A 184 -5.72 -38.32 -22.56
CA LEU A 184 -7.04 -38.92 -22.83
C LEU A 184 -8.19 -37.96 -22.52
N TRP A 185 -8.06 -37.17 -21.45
CA TRP A 185 -9.09 -36.24 -21.00
C TRP A 185 -8.57 -34.80 -21.08
N PRO A 186 -9.30 -33.88 -21.73
CA PRO A 186 -8.80 -32.53 -21.98
C PRO A 186 -8.42 -31.77 -20.72
N GLU A 187 -9.22 -31.85 -19.66
CA GLU A 187 -9.00 -31.09 -18.42
C GLU A 187 -7.78 -31.60 -17.65
N GLU A 188 -7.65 -32.92 -17.43
CA GLU A 188 -6.48 -33.49 -16.76
C GLU A 188 -5.19 -33.25 -17.57
N THR A 189 -5.29 -33.25 -18.90
CA THR A 189 -4.16 -32.92 -19.79
C THR A 189 -3.77 -31.46 -19.64
N GLU A 190 -4.72 -30.53 -19.76
CA GLU A 190 -4.50 -29.09 -19.58
C GLU A 190 -3.90 -28.77 -18.22
N LEU A 191 -4.42 -29.37 -17.14
CA LEU A 191 -3.92 -29.11 -15.79
C LEU A 191 -2.51 -29.65 -15.57
N ILE A 192 -2.11 -30.76 -16.21
CA ILE A 192 -0.72 -31.25 -16.12
C ILE A 192 0.21 -30.42 -17.02
N ASP A 193 -0.28 -29.95 -18.17
CA ASP A 193 0.47 -29.13 -19.15
C ASP A 193 0.61 -27.65 -18.73
N THR A 194 -0.01 -27.24 -17.62
CA THR A 194 -0.06 -25.81 -17.22
C THR A 194 0.04 -25.59 -15.70
N ARG A 195 0.34 -26.61 -14.91
CA ARG A 195 0.47 -26.50 -13.45
C ARG A 195 1.65 -27.32 -12.94
N GLU A 196 2.27 -26.79 -11.90
CA GLU A 196 3.18 -27.56 -11.05
C GLU A 196 2.47 -28.01 -9.77
N MET A 197 2.12 -29.30 -9.67
CA MET A 197 1.48 -29.84 -8.46
C MET A 197 2.50 -30.57 -7.59
N TRP A 198 2.83 -30.01 -6.44
CA TRP A 198 3.79 -30.56 -5.47
C TRP A 198 3.09 -31.35 -4.36
N PHE A 199 3.68 -32.49 -4.00
CA PHE A 199 3.13 -33.40 -2.99
C PHE A 199 4.15 -33.69 -1.89
N VAL A 200 3.76 -33.45 -0.64
CA VAL A 200 4.48 -33.90 0.56
C VAL A 200 3.62 -34.93 1.29
N MET A 201 3.90 -36.21 1.05
CA MET A 201 3.01 -37.31 1.46
C MET A 201 3.08 -37.64 2.96
N CYS A 202 4.15 -37.24 3.63
CA CYS A 202 4.31 -37.43 5.07
C CYS A 202 5.15 -36.32 5.68
N VAL A 203 4.49 -35.33 6.28
CA VAL A 203 5.16 -34.21 6.95
C VAL A 203 5.77 -34.63 8.29
N ASN A 204 5.13 -35.58 8.99
CA ASN A 204 5.57 -36.09 10.29
C ASN A 204 5.97 -37.58 10.25
N PRO A 205 7.09 -37.94 9.59
CA PRO A 205 7.48 -39.35 9.43
C PRO A 205 7.89 -40.00 10.76
N ASP A 206 8.44 -39.24 11.72
CA ASP A 206 8.80 -39.78 13.04
C ASP A 206 7.55 -40.14 13.85
N GLY A 207 6.54 -39.28 13.88
CA GLY A 207 5.27 -39.57 14.52
C GLY A 207 4.53 -40.72 13.84
N TYR A 208 4.56 -40.79 12.51
CA TYR A 208 3.90 -41.86 11.75
C TYR A 208 4.51 -43.22 12.03
N TYR A 209 5.85 -43.30 11.96
CA TYR A 209 6.57 -44.51 12.34
C TYR A 209 6.34 -44.88 13.82
N HIS A 210 6.19 -43.89 14.71
CA HIS A 210 5.86 -44.18 16.11
C HIS A 210 4.52 -44.91 16.24
N ASN A 211 3.47 -44.46 15.52
CA ASN A 211 2.18 -45.17 15.48
C ASN A 211 2.31 -46.60 14.95
N GLU A 212 3.11 -46.81 13.89
CA GLU A 212 3.42 -48.13 13.36
C GLU A 212 4.04 -49.07 14.41
N VAL A 213 4.98 -48.56 15.21
CA VAL A 213 5.66 -49.35 16.25
C VAL A 213 4.75 -49.67 17.43
N ILE A 214 3.97 -48.70 17.92
CA ILE A 214 3.14 -48.89 19.12
C ILE A 214 1.83 -49.63 18.82
N ALA A 215 1.35 -49.59 17.57
CA ALA A 215 0.12 -50.22 17.12
C ALA A 215 0.31 -50.84 15.72
N PRO A 216 1.10 -51.92 15.58
CA PRO A 216 1.44 -52.50 14.27
C PRO A 216 0.24 -53.08 13.50
N GLY A 217 -0.88 -53.36 14.17
CA GLY A 217 -2.15 -53.71 13.55
C GLY A 217 -3.02 -52.51 13.16
N GLY A 218 -2.48 -51.29 13.20
CA GLY A 218 -3.18 -50.03 13.00
C GLY A 218 -3.86 -49.50 14.27
N GLY A 219 -4.47 -48.30 14.16
CA GLY A 219 -5.25 -47.66 15.22
C GLY A 219 -4.46 -46.80 16.21
N GLY A 220 -3.17 -46.57 15.99
CA GLY A 220 -2.32 -45.73 16.84
C GLY A 220 -2.77 -44.27 16.88
N MET A 221 -2.75 -43.65 18.06
CA MET A 221 -3.36 -42.35 18.31
C MET A 221 -2.37 -41.22 18.60
N TRP A 222 -1.06 -41.46 18.43
CA TRP A 222 -0.06 -40.40 18.54
C TRP A 222 -0.30 -39.36 17.44
N ARG A 223 -0.27 -38.06 17.80
CA ARG A 223 -0.57 -36.94 16.91
C ARG A 223 0.66 -36.12 16.53
N LYS A 224 1.45 -35.75 17.53
CA LYS A 224 2.57 -34.79 17.47
C LYS A 224 3.81 -35.36 16.76
N ASN A 225 4.87 -34.55 16.61
CA ASN A 225 6.18 -35.10 16.26
C ASN A 225 6.83 -35.89 17.44
N ARG A 226 8.12 -36.23 17.35
CA ARG A 226 8.82 -37.05 18.35
C ARG A 226 9.91 -36.34 19.15
N ARG A 227 9.92 -35.00 19.16
CA ARG A 227 10.88 -34.22 19.96
C ARG A 227 10.82 -34.58 21.44
N LEU A 228 11.97 -34.79 22.08
CA LEU A 228 12.06 -34.85 23.55
C LEU A 228 12.12 -33.42 24.10
N ASN A 229 11.11 -33.05 24.89
CA ASN A 229 10.99 -31.72 25.48
C ASN A 229 11.80 -31.61 26.78
N ALA A 230 12.09 -30.37 27.22
CA ALA A 230 12.90 -30.11 28.40
C ALA A 230 12.25 -30.61 29.71
N ASP A 231 10.92 -30.69 29.75
CA ASP A 231 10.10 -31.24 30.83
C ASP A 231 9.95 -32.78 30.76
N SER A 232 10.70 -33.43 29.86
CA SER A 232 10.66 -34.89 29.60
C SER A 232 9.39 -35.41 28.95
N THR A 233 8.48 -34.53 28.49
CA THR A 233 7.38 -34.94 27.61
C THR A 233 7.89 -35.13 26.18
N TYR A 234 7.04 -35.67 25.31
CA TYR A 234 7.36 -35.85 23.89
C TYR A 234 6.40 -35.09 22.99
N GLY A 235 6.96 -34.57 21.90
CA GLY A 235 6.25 -34.05 20.75
C GLY A 235 5.80 -32.60 20.87
N VAL A 236 5.83 -31.93 19.73
CA VAL A 236 5.21 -30.63 19.43
C VAL A 236 4.14 -30.87 18.36
N ASP A 237 3.00 -30.20 18.48
CA ASP A 237 1.98 -30.18 17.43
C ASP A 237 2.50 -29.32 16.27
N LEU A 238 2.78 -29.96 15.14
CA LEU A 238 3.34 -29.29 13.97
C LEU A 238 2.38 -28.23 13.42
N ASN A 239 1.06 -28.44 13.51
CA ASN A 239 0.07 -27.45 13.05
C ASN A 239 -0.29 -26.43 14.15
N ARG A 240 0.61 -26.24 15.13
CA ARG A 240 0.64 -25.12 16.09
C ARG A 240 2.00 -24.41 16.10
N ASN A 241 2.94 -24.85 15.25
CA ASN A 241 4.32 -24.41 15.27
C ASN A 241 4.69 -23.46 14.12
N TYR A 242 3.75 -23.03 13.29
CA TYR A 242 4.00 -22.06 12.22
C TYR A 242 4.07 -20.62 12.75
N GLY A 243 4.65 -19.71 11.96
CA GLY A 243 5.07 -18.38 12.44
C GLY A 243 3.99 -17.30 12.49
N TYR A 244 2.84 -17.49 11.85
CA TYR A 244 1.79 -16.46 11.83
C TYR A 244 0.87 -16.61 13.04
N ALA A 245 0.67 -15.50 13.76
CA ALA A 245 -0.04 -15.47 15.03
C ALA A 245 0.42 -16.57 16.02
N TRP A 246 1.69 -16.97 15.98
CA TRP A 246 2.23 -17.98 16.90
C TRP A 246 2.19 -17.44 18.31
N GLY A 247 1.61 -18.19 19.24
CA GLY A 247 1.58 -17.72 20.62
C GLY A 247 0.65 -16.53 20.87
N TYR A 248 -0.29 -16.24 19.96
CA TYR A 248 -1.17 -15.06 20.03
C TYR A 248 -1.90 -14.97 21.38
N ASP A 249 -2.50 -16.08 21.80
CA ASP A 249 -3.05 -16.28 23.14
C ASP A 249 -2.88 -17.74 23.55
N ASP A 250 -3.49 -18.18 24.66
CA ASP A 250 -3.48 -19.59 25.08
C ASP A 250 -4.74 -20.37 24.64
N GLN A 251 -5.46 -19.87 23.62
CA GLN A 251 -6.62 -20.53 23.01
C GLN A 251 -6.21 -21.27 21.73
N GLY A 252 -6.70 -22.48 21.54
CA GLY A 252 -6.40 -23.26 20.34
C GLY A 252 -4.98 -23.87 20.27
N SER A 253 -4.05 -23.37 21.08
CA SER A 253 -2.68 -23.88 21.21
C SER A 253 -2.25 -23.82 22.69
N SER A 254 -1.32 -24.66 23.13
CA SER A 254 -0.89 -24.73 24.55
C SER A 254 0.60 -24.44 24.73
N PRO A 255 1.04 -23.77 25.81
CA PRO A 255 2.46 -23.63 26.15
C PRO A 255 2.96 -24.81 26.99
N VAL A 256 2.10 -25.77 27.34
CA VAL A 256 2.42 -26.89 28.23
C VAL A 256 2.89 -28.09 27.41
N GLY A 257 4.11 -28.56 27.67
CA GLY A 257 4.75 -29.63 26.89
C GLY A 257 4.00 -30.95 26.85
N SER A 258 3.16 -31.24 27.84
CA SER A 258 2.33 -32.46 27.88
C SER A 258 1.03 -32.37 27.08
N SER A 259 0.61 -31.18 26.65
CA SER A 259 -0.60 -31.01 25.86
C SER A 259 -0.45 -31.56 24.44
N GLU A 260 -1.53 -32.11 23.89
CA GLU A 260 -1.59 -32.54 22.49
C GLU A 260 -1.54 -31.37 21.49
N THR A 261 -1.85 -30.15 21.93
CA THR A 261 -1.74 -28.92 21.14
C THR A 261 -0.52 -28.07 21.55
N TYR A 262 0.50 -28.69 22.16
CA TYR A 262 1.73 -27.99 22.55
C TYR A 262 2.41 -27.35 21.34
N ARG A 263 2.56 -26.03 21.36
CA ARG A 263 2.99 -25.20 20.22
C ARG A 263 4.49 -25.09 19.99
N GLY A 264 5.30 -25.73 20.85
CA GLY A 264 6.76 -25.67 20.80
C GLY A 264 7.36 -24.48 21.55
N THR A 265 8.68 -24.35 21.48
CA THR A 265 9.44 -23.32 22.23
C THR A 265 9.51 -21.97 21.51
N GLY A 266 9.04 -21.91 20.28
CA GLY A 266 9.06 -20.76 19.38
C GLY A 266 8.42 -21.13 18.05
N PRO A 267 8.08 -20.14 17.21
CA PRO A 267 7.63 -20.41 15.85
C PRO A 267 8.75 -21.13 15.09
N PHE A 268 8.37 -22.12 14.29
CA PHE A 268 9.25 -23.01 13.55
C PHE A 268 10.35 -23.63 14.41
N SER A 269 10.03 -24.04 15.65
CA SER A 269 11.00 -24.73 16.50
C SER A 269 11.29 -26.16 16.05
N GLU A 270 10.41 -26.76 15.24
CA GLU A 270 10.52 -28.14 14.77
C GLU A 270 11.12 -28.23 13.37
N LEU A 271 12.01 -29.20 13.15
CA LEU A 271 12.69 -29.40 11.86
C LEU A 271 11.71 -29.69 10.73
N GLU A 272 10.61 -30.38 11.02
CA GLU A 272 9.54 -30.66 10.07
C GLU A 272 8.88 -29.37 9.54
N THR A 273 8.53 -28.46 10.44
CA THR A 273 7.95 -27.17 10.05
C THR A 273 8.96 -26.22 9.42
N GLN A 274 10.24 -26.29 9.81
CA GLN A 274 11.31 -25.53 9.15
C GLN A 274 11.50 -25.99 7.70
N ALA A 275 11.49 -27.31 7.46
CA ALA A 275 11.61 -27.86 6.12
C ALA A 275 10.45 -27.39 5.21
N LEU A 276 9.21 -27.40 5.72
CA LEU A 276 8.08 -26.88 4.95
C LEU A 276 8.14 -25.36 4.77
N ARG A 277 8.53 -24.60 5.80
CA ARG A 277 8.72 -23.15 5.69
C ARG A 277 9.70 -22.82 4.56
N ASP A 278 10.87 -23.44 4.59
CA ASP A 278 11.93 -23.16 3.63
C ASP A 278 11.52 -23.60 2.22
N PHE A 279 10.78 -24.71 2.10
CA PHE A 279 10.25 -25.15 0.82
C PHE A 279 9.21 -24.18 0.24
N VAL A 280 8.24 -23.74 1.05
CA VAL A 280 7.21 -22.78 0.63
C VAL A 280 7.82 -21.41 0.30
N ILE A 281 8.86 -20.96 1.01
CA ILE A 281 9.59 -19.72 0.67
C ILE A 281 10.36 -19.85 -0.65
N SER A 282 10.79 -21.06 -1.03
CA SER A 282 11.58 -21.28 -2.24
C SER A 282 10.77 -21.39 -3.54
N ARG A 283 9.44 -21.19 -3.46
CA ARG A 283 8.46 -21.52 -4.50
C ARG A 283 7.36 -20.46 -4.57
N GLU A 284 6.67 -20.40 -5.71
CA GLU A 284 5.59 -19.43 -5.96
C GLU A 284 4.21 -20.12 -5.87
N PHE A 285 3.93 -20.76 -4.73
CA PHE A 285 2.67 -21.47 -4.52
C PHE A 285 1.46 -20.54 -4.54
N VAL A 286 0.50 -20.80 -5.42
CA VAL A 286 -0.76 -20.03 -5.48
C VAL A 286 -1.81 -20.60 -4.52
N ILE A 287 -1.93 -21.93 -4.46
CA ILE A 287 -2.86 -22.62 -3.55
C ILE A 287 -2.12 -23.71 -2.76
N SER A 288 -2.38 -23.78 -1.46
CA SER A 288 -1.89 -24.86 -0.60
C SER A 288 -3.03 -25.61 0.07
N LEU A 289 -2.94 -26.94 0.10
CA LEU A 289 -3.94 -27.84 0.64
C LEU A 289 -3.31 -28.74 1.68
N GLN A 290 -3.71 -28.51 2.92
CA GLN A 290 -3.25 -29.20 4.10
C GLN A 290 -4.26 -30.31 4.43
N TYR A 291 -3.99 -31.53 3.99
CA TYR A 291 -4.88 -32.66 4.25
C TYR A 291 -4.73 -33.16 5.68
N HIS A 292 -5.85 -33.11 6.38
CA HIS A 292 -6.08 -33.57 7.74
C HIS A 292 -7.25 -34.56 7.77
N ALA A 293 -7.48 -35.16 8.94
CA ALA A 293 -8.70 -35.89 9.23
C ALA A 293 -9.07 -35.60 10.69
N HIS A 294 -10.32 -35.34 11.03
CA HIS A 294 -11.57 -35.66 10.32
C HIS A 294 -12.59 -34.57 10.60
N GLY A 295 -13.68 -34.53 9.82
CA GLY A 295 -14.77 -33.59 10.04
C GLY A 295 -15.66 -33.30 8.83
N ASN A 296 -15.27 -33.72 7.62
CA ASN A 296 -15.84 -33.25 6.36
C ASN A 296 -15.83 -31.71 6.28
N LEU A 297 -14.66 -31.13 6.53
CA LEU A 297 -14.47 -29.67 6.56
C LEU A 297 -13.50 -29.20 5.49
N LEU A 298 -13.77 -28.01 4.95
CA LEU A 298 -12.80 -27.19 4.24
C LEU A 298 -12.66 -25.87 4.99
N LEU A 299 -11.50 -25.67 5.61
CA LEU A 299 -11.21 -24.51 6.46
C LEU A 299 -10.20 -23.61 5.76
N TRP A 300 -10.27 -22.31 5.98
CA TRP A 300 -9.31 -21.33 5.46
C TRP A 300 -8.97 -20.29 6.53
N SER A 301 -8.04 -19.39 6.21
CA SER A 301 -7.59 -18.35 7.14
C SER A 301 -8.72 -17.32 7.40
N TRP A 302 -8.82 -16.69 8.56
CA TRP A 302 -7.96 -16.82 9.72
C TRP A 302 -8.48 -17.85 10.71
N SER A 303 -7.58 -18.68 11.24
CA SER A 303 -7.89 -19.64 12.30
C SER A 303 -7.53 -19.11 13.70
N TYR A 304 -6.59 -18.17 13.82
CA TYR A 304 -6.13 -17.66 15.12
C TYR A 304 -7.11 -16.70 15.81
N ASN A 305 -8.06 -16.10 15.09
CA ASN A 305 -9.06 -15.17 15.61
C ASN A 305 -10.38 -15.38 14.88
N LEU A 306 -11.36 -16.01 15.56
CA LEU A 306 -12.65 -16.32 14.94
C LEU A 306 -13.47 -15.05 14.75
N GLY A 307 -14.17 -14.94 13.63
CA GLY A 307 -14.95 -13.75 13.25
C GLY A 307 -14.14 -12.67 12.53
N GLU A 308 -12.82 -12.84 12.40
CA GLU A 308 -11.99 -12.02 11.52
C GLU A 308 -11.93 -12.66 10.13
N PHE A 309 -12.31 -11.91 9.10
CA PHE A 309 -12.25 -12.35 7.71
C PHE A 309 -10.97 -11.88 7.03
N THR A 310 -10.50 -12.67 6.07
CA THR A 310 -9.36 -12.27 5.25
C THR A 310 -9.75 -11.20 4.24
N PRO A 311 -8.81 -10.35 3.77
CA PRO A 311 -9.07 -9.44 2.66
C PRO A 311 -9.57 -10.14 1.39
N ASP A 312 -9.21 -11.42 1.20
CA ASP A 312 -9.63 -12.23 0.06
C ASP A 312 -10.75 -13.24 0.39
N GLU A 313 -11.53 -12.99 1.45
CA GLU A 313 -12.66 -13.83 1.88
C GLU A 313 -13.63 -14.20 0.72
N PRO A 314 -13.98 -13.31 -0.22
CA PRO A 314 -14.81 -13.67 -1.37
C PRO A 314 -14.20 -14.78 -2.24
N VAL A 315 -12.89 -14.73 -2.47
CA VAL A 315 -12.16 -15.77 -3.23
C VAL A 315 -12.19 -17.08 -2.45
N PHE A 316 -11.94 -17.02 -1.14
CA PHE A 316 -11.97 -18.20 -0.29
C PHE A 316 -13.33 -18.91 -0.33
N ARG A 317 -14.42 -18.14 -0.22
CA ARG A 317 -15.79 -18.65 -0.29
C ARG A 317 -16.15 -19.20 -1.66
N ALA A 318 -15.79 -18.51 -2.75
CA ALA A 318 -16.09 -18.98 -4.10
C ALA A 318 -15.46 -20.35 -4.38
N ILE A 319 -14.22 -20.55 -3.92
CA ILE A 319 -13.53 -21.85 -4.00
C ILE A 319 -14.24 -22.89 -3.12
N PHE A 320 -14.60 -22.53 -1.89
CA PHE A 320 -15.31 -23.42 -0.96
C PHE A 320 -16.66 -23.88 -1.51
N ASP A 321 -17.51 -22.97 -1.96
CA ASP A 321 -18.85 -23.30 -2.47
C ASP A 321 -18.77 -24.24 -3.68
N SER A 322 -17.76 -24.03 -4.53
CA SER A 322 -17.47 -24.90 -5.67
C SER A 322 -17.04 -26.30 -5.24
N ALA A 323 -16.12 -26.40 -4.28
CA ALA A 323 -15.66 -27.70 -3.74
C ALA A 323 -16.79 -28.46 -3.03
N ARG A 324 -17.54 -27.74 -2.19
CA ARG A 324 -18.71 -28.23 -1.45
C ARG A 324 -19.78 -28.81 -2.36
N ALA A 325 -19.99 -28.24 -3.54
CA ALA A 325 -20.96 -28.76 -4.51
C ALA A 325 -20.66 -30.22 -4.95
N TRP A 326 -19.42 -30.70 -4.80
CA TRP A 326 -19.06 -32.08 -5.10
C TRP A 326 -19.00 -33.01 -3.87
N ASN A 327 -18.34 -32.58 -2.79
CA ASN A 327 -18.10 -33.45 -1.63
C ASN A 327 -19.10 -33.24 -0.49
N GLY A 328 -19.90 -32.17 -0.51
CA GLY A 328 -20.87 -31.85 0.53
C GLY A 328 -20.25 -31.40 1.86
N TYR A 329 -18.96 -31.06 1.88
CA TYR A 329 -18.27 -30.62 3.10
C TYR A 329 -18.83 -29.27 3.58
N THR A 330 -18.75 -29.03 4.88
CA THR A 330 -18.99 -27.70 5.47
C THR A 330 -17.66 -26.96 5.62
N GLY A 331 -17.68 -25.66 5.90
CA GLY A 331 -16.45 -24.87 5.89
C GLY A 331 -16.66 -23.42 6.27
N GLY A 332 -15.55 -22.74 6.52
CA GLY A 332 -15.48 -21.39 7.09
C GLY A 332 -14.15 -21.18 7.81
N SER A 333 -13.72 -19.93 7.96
CA SER A 333 -12.64 -19.56 8.87
C SER A 333 -13.03 -19.80 10.34
N ASP A 334 -14.33 -19.78 10.63
CA ASP A 334 -14.95 -19.97 11.94
C ASP A 334 -15.60 -21.36 12.13
N ALA A 335 -15.55 -22.23 11.12
CA ALA A 335 -16.31 -23.49 11.11
C ALA A 335 -15.79 -24.56 12.08
N LEU A 336 -14.67 -24.32 12.75
CA LEU A 336 -14.10 -25.21 13.77
C LEU A 336 -13.89 -24.47 15.09
N TYR A 337 -12.66 -24.41 15.59
CA TYR A 337 -12.27 -23.71 16.82
C TYR A 337 -10.96 -22.96 16.56
N THR A 338 -10.66 -21.99 17.41
CA THR A 338 -9.44 -21.16 17.30
C THR A 338 -8.18 -22.02 17.21
N VAL A 339 -7.23 -21.66 16.34
CA VAL A 339 -5.93 -22.31 16.18
C VAL A 339 -4.86 -21.25 15.99
N ASN A 340 -3.88 -21.16 16.90
CA ASN A 340 -2.71 -20.30 16.69
C ASN A 340 -1.54 -21.06 16.07
N GLY A 341 -0.73 -20.38 15.25
CA GLY A 341 0.45 -20.98 14.64
C GLY A 341 0.13 -22.13 13.69
N GLY A 342 -1.04 -22.07 13.03
CA GLY A 342 -1.44 -23.03 12.00
C GLY A 342 -0.75 -22.77 10.66
N ALA A 343 -0.63 -23.82 9.86
CA ALA A 343 -0.02 -23.73 8.53
C ALA A 343 -0.83 -22.85 7.56
N ASN A 344 -2.17 -22.88 7.62
CA ASN A 344 -3.03 -22.07 6.77
C ASN A 344 -2.76 -20.58 6.95
N ASP A 345 -2.84 -20.11 8.20
CA ASP A 345 -2.65 -18.70 8.54
C ASP A 345 -1.26 -18.22 8.12
N TRP A 346 -0.23 -19.06 8.23
CA TRP A 346 1.11 -18.69 7.76
C TRP A 346 1.25 -18.70 6.24
N ASN A 347 0.71 -19.71 5.56
CA ASN A 347 0.72 -19.76 4.10
C ASN A 347 -0.01 -18.55 3.49
N TYR A 348 -1.12 -18.10 4.07
CA TYR A 348 -1.84 -16.92 3.57
C TYR A 348 -1.28 -15.59 4.08
N GLY A 349 -0.99 -15.50 5.39
CA GLY A 349 -0.68 -14.23 6.04
C GLY A 349 0.75 -13.74 5.91
N GLU A 350 1.74 -14.63 5.77
CA GLU A 350 3.13 -14.22 5.53
C GLU A 350 3.31 -13.87 4.04
N GLN A 351 3.47 -12.60 3.71
CA GLN A 351 3.66 -12.15 2.32
C GLN A 351 4.96 -11.35 2.12
N THR A 352 5.81 -11.27 3.15
CA THR A 352 7.11 -10.56 3.07
C THR A 352 8.22 -11.47 2.56
N LEU A 353 8.13 -12.77 2.86
CA LEU A 353 9.14 -13.77 2.48
C LEU A 353 8.76 -14.59 1.25
N LYS A 354 7.49 -14.56 0.85
CA LYS A 354 6.90 -15.39 -0.21
C LYS A 354 5.67 -14.70 -0.80
N ASN A 355 5.21 -15.17 -1.95
CA ASN A 355 3.98 -14.71 -2.57
C ASN A 355 2.73 -15.03 -1.73
N LYS A 356 1.63 -14.34 -2.07
CA LYS A 356 0.30 -14.66 -1.52
C LYS A 356 -0.10 -16.08 -1.94
N ASN A 357 -0.46 -16.89 -0.96
CA ASN A 357 -0.79 -18.30 -1.13
C ASN A 357 -2.11 -18.62 -0.43
N PHE A 358 -3.14 -18.95 -1.21
CA PHE A 358 -4.47 -19.30 -0.72
C PHE A 358 -4.45 -20.69 -0.09
N SER A 359 -4.37 -20.74 1.23
CA SER A 359 -4.21 -22.00 1.96
C SER A 359 -5.49 -22.49 2.61
N TYR A 360 -5.74 -23.78 2.45
CA TYR A 360 -6.88 -24.49 3.00
C TYR A 360 -6.46 -25.72 3.80
N THR A 361 -7.24 -26.02 4.83
CA THR A 361 -7.17 -27.29 5.56
C THR A 361 -8.37 -28.13 5.14
N VAL A 362 -8.11 -29.35 4.70
CA VAL A 362 -9.14 -30.32 4.31
C VAL A 362 -9.24 -31.39 5.38
N GLU A 363 -10.35 -31.45 6.11
CA GLU A 363 -10.59 -32.48 7.14
C GLU A 363 -11.41 -33.63 6.55
N VAL A 364 -10.75 -34.71 6.14
CA VAL A 364 -11.37 -35.82 5.40
C VAL A 364 -12.11 -36.77 6.32
N GLY A 365 -13.33 -37.15 5.91
CA GLY A 365 -14.13 -38.19 6.56
C GLY A 365 -15.02 -37.66 7.69
N THR A 366 -16.09 -38.41 7.96
CA THR A 366 -17.10 -38.01 8.96
C THR A 366 -16.61 -38.29 10.39
N GLN A 367 -17.38 -37.83 11.38
CA GLN A 367 -17.16 -38.18 12.79
C GLN A 367 -17.09 -39.70 13.03
N GLU A 368 -17.90 -40.46 12.29
CA GLU A 368 -17.90 -41.92 12.38
C GLU A 368 -16.69 -42.58 11.72
N ASP A 369 -16.10 -41.95 10.69
CA ASP A 369 -14.86 -42.41 10.08
C ASP A 369 -13.69 -42.28 11.06
N TYR A 370 -13.64 -41.17 11.79
CA TYR A 370 -12.60 -40.88 12.78
C TYR A 370 -11.19 -40.83 12.15
N PHE A 371 -10.13 -40.79 12.96
CA PHE A 371 -8.75 -40.72 12.45
C PHE A 371 -8.28 -41.99 11.71
N TRP A 372 -8.92 -43.14 11.99
CA TRP A 372 -8.67 -44.43 11.34
C TRP A 372 -9.95 -44.96 10.70
N PRO A 373 -10.35 -44.45 9.52
CA PRO A 373 -11.52 -44.92 8.82
C PRO A 373 -11.46 -46.41 8.52
N SER A 374 -12.62 -47.06 8.42
CA SER A 374 -12.69 -48.44 7.94
C SER A 374 -12.06 -48.54 6.54
N VAL A 375 -11.32 -49.62 6.28
CA VAL A 375 -10.74 -49.87 4.94
C VAL A 375 -11.81 -49.93 3.84
N ASP A 376 -13.06 -50.27 4.19
CA ASP A 376 -14.20 -50.26 3.27
C ASP A 376 -14.64 -48.84 2.87
N ARG A 377 -14.28 -47.81 3.65
CA ARG A 377 -14.62 -46.41 3.38
C ARG A 377 -13.58 -45.70 2.51
N ILE A 378 -12.37 -46.25 2.38
CA ILE A 378 -11.30 -45.65 1.56
C ILE A 378 -11.78 -45.29 0.14
N PRO A 379 -12.46 -46.17 -0.62
CA PRO A 379 -12.89 -45.85 -1.98
C PRO A 379 -13.83 -44.64 -2.07
N ASP A 380 -14.70 -44.44 -1.07
CA ASP A 380 -15.61 -43.30 -1.04
C ASP A 380 -14.85 -42.01 -0.70
N LEU A 381 -13.99 -42.05 0.32
CA LEU A 381 -13.22 -40.90 0.83
C LEU A 381 -12.22 -40.34 -0.19
N VAL A 382 -11.56 -41.21 -0.95
CA VAL A 382 -10.65 -40.76 -2.02
C VAL A 382 -11.42 -40.20 -3.22
N ASN A 383 -12.59 -40.78 -3.54
CA ASN A 383 -13.38 -40.37 -4.70
C ASN A 383 -14.11 -39.04 -4.47
N GLU A 384 -14.62 -38.76 -3.26
CA GLU A 384 -15.27 -37.48 -2.95
C GLU A 384 -14.28 -36.29 -3.03
N ASN A 385 -12.98 -36.54 -2.85
CA ASN A 385 -11.93 -35.51 -2.91
C ASN A 385 -11.29 -35.33 -4.30
N TYR A 386 -11.51 -36.24 -5.25
CA TYR A 386 -10.91 -36.16 -6.59
C TYR A 386 -11.31 -34.90 -7.38
N ARG A 387 -12.62 -34.59 -7.43
CA ARG A 387 -13.12 -33.43 -8.17
C ARG A 387 -12.74 -32.10 -7.52
N PRO A 388 -12.86 -31.94 -6.18
CA PRO A 388 -12.31 -30.77 -5.49
C PRO A 388 -10.83 -30.54 -5.80
N ASN A 389 -9.96 -31.56 -5.72
CA ASN A 389 -8.53 -31.39 -6.03
C ASN A 389 -8.27 -30.89 -7.43
N LYS A 390 -8.99 -31.43 -8.42
CA LYS A 390 -8.91 -30.95 -9.80
C LYS A 390 -9.36 -29.49 -9.94
N PHE A 391 -10.39 -29.11 -9.21
CA PHE A 391 -10.88 -27.73 -9.20
C PHE A 391 -9.90 -26.76 -8.53
N TYR A 392 -9.26 -27.14 -7.42
CA TYR A 392 -8.21 -26.32 -6.82
C TYR A 392 -7.07 -26.10 -7.81
N ALA A 393 -6.62 -27.14 -8.52
CA ALA A 393 -5.62 -27.01 -9.59
C ALA A 393 -6.07 -26.03 -10.69
N ARG A 394 -7.35 -26.05 -11.08
CA ARG A 394 -7.90 -25.06 -12.01
C ARG A 394 -7.85 -23.65 -11.44
N ALA A 395 -8.39 -23.46 -10.22
CA ALA A 395 -8.50 -22.18 -9.53
C ALA A 395 -7.14 -21.51 -9.31
N ALA A 396 -6.08 -22.28 -9.05
CA ALA A 396 -4.72 -21.76 -8.93
C ALA A 396 -4.23 -21.03 -10.18
N GLY A 397 -4.82 -21.27 -11.36
CA GLY A 397 -4.49 -20.51 -12.57
C GLY A 397 -4.80 -19.03 -12.47
N HIS A 398 -5.93 -18.69 -11.84
CA HIS A 398 -6.36 -17.32 -11.65
C HIS A 398 -7.46 -17.26 -10.56
N PRO A 399 -7.11 -17.26 -9.26
CA PRO A 399 -8.09 -17.38 -8.18
C PRO A 399 -9.17 -16.30 -8.20
N TYR A 400 -8.81 -15.08 -8.62
CA TYR A 400 -9.71 -13.93 -8.66
C TYR A 400 -10.74 -13.99 -9.81
N ALA A 401 -10.55 -14.84 -10.83
CA ALA A 401 -11.57 -15.07 -11.89
C ALA A 401 -12.77 -15.90 -11.39
N LEU A 402 -12.80 -16.27 -10.10
CA LEU A 402 -13.95 -16.92 -9.49
C LEU A 402 -14.96 -15.92 -8.93
N ILE A 403 -14.54 -14.65 -8.75
CA ILE A 403 -15.38 -13.58 -8.22
C ILE A 403 -15.55 -12.49 -9.26
N ALA A 404 -16.67 -11.77 -9.18
CA ALA A 404 -16.91 -10.62 -10.05
C ALA A 404 -15.82 -9.55 -9.89
N PRO A 405 -15.55 -8.74 -10.94
CA PRO A 405 -14.56 -7.67 -10.85
C PRO A 405 -15.02 -6.59 -9.87
N ALA A 406 -14.10 -5.71 -9.47
CA ALA A 406 -14.41 -4.56 -8.64
C ALA A 406 -15.46 -3.64 -9.31
N ALA A 407 -16.20 -2.89 -8.48
CA ALA A 407 -17.10 -1.86 -8.99
C ALA A 407 -16.28 -0.67 -9.52
N PRO A 408 -16.61 -0.08 -10.68
CA PRO A 408 -15.95 1.14 -11.14
C PRO A 408 -16.32 2.35 -10.27
N SER A 409 -15.52 3.42 -10.35
CA SER A 409 -15.79 4.71 -9.72
C SER A 409 -16.24 5.71 -10.78
N ILE A 410 -17.50 6.15 -10.71
CA ILE A 410 -18.11 7.06 -11.69
C ILE A 410 -17.99 8.52 -11.27
N TYR A 411 -17.92 9.40 -12.26
CA TYR A 411 -17.88 10.85 -12.13
C TYR A 411 -18.74 11.52 -13.21
N VAL A 412 -19.57 12.47 -12.77
CA VAL A 412 -20.36 13.37 -13.60
C VAL A 412 -20.47 14.70 -12.86
N ALA A 413 -20.51 15.83 -13.56
CA ALA A 413 -20.68 17.13 -12.92
C ALA A 413 -22.10 17.26 -12.32
N ASP A 414 -22.22 17.97 -11.19
CA ASP A 414 -23.50 18.18 -10.49
C ASP A 414 -24.57 18.84 -11.37
N VAL A 415 -24.15 19.66 -12.35
CA VAL A 415 -25.02 20.34 -13.32
C VAL A 415 -24.39 20.22 -14.70
N VAL A 416 -25.19 19.80 -15.69
CA VAL A 416 -24.76 19.59 -17.08
C VAL A 416 -25.78 20.15 -18.08
N ASP A 417 -25.33 20.47 -19.28
CA ASP A 417 -26.20 21.02 -20.34
C ASP A 417 -26.93 19.90 -21.10
N SER A 418 -28.24 20.06 -21.26
CA SER A 418 -29.09 19.19 -22.09
C SER A 418 -28.57 18.99 -23.53
N VAL A 419 -27.83 19.95 -24.10
CA VAL A 419 -27.30 19.82 -25.47
C VAL A 419 -26.22 18.75 -25.54
N GLY A 420 -25.39 18.60 -24.51
CA GLY A 420 -24.46 17.49 -24.40
C GLY A 420 -23.49 17.56 -23.22
N TYR A 421 -23.13 16.39 -22.70
CA TYR A 421 -22.20 16.20 -21.58
C TYR A 421 -21.66 14.77 -21.55
N ASP A 422 -20.56 14.58 -20.82
CA ASP A 422 -19.93 13.28 -20.62
C ASP A 422 -20.17 12.77 -19.21
N VAL A 423 -20.46 11.47 -19.11
CA VAL A 423 -20.35 10.68 -17.89
C VAL A 423 -19.09 9.83 -18.00
N GLN A 424 -18.21 9.92 -17.01
CA GLN A 424 -16.90 9.26 -17.03
C GLN A 424 -16.76 8.33 -15.83
N TRP A 425 -15.88 7.34 -15.92
CA TRP A 425 -15.54 6.49 -14.79
C TRP A 425 -14.08 6.05 -14.84
N THR A 426 -13.60 5.57 -13.71
CA THR A 426 -12.31 4.89 -13.57
C THR A 426 -12.56 3.49 -13.03
N HIS A 427 -11.68 2.54 -13.35
CA HIS A 427 -11.77 1.19 -12.85
C HIS A 427 -10.35 0.66 -12.64
N VAL A 428 -10.06 0.23 -11.42
CA VAL A 428 -8.77 -0.33 -11.03
C VAL A 428 -9.03 -1.68 -10.39
N ASP A 429 -8.81 -2.73 -11.17
CA ASP A 429 -8.81 -4.11 -10.70
C ASP A 429 -7.73 -4.87 -11.49
N GLU A 430 -6.54 -4.96 -10.91
CA GLU A 430 -5.40 -5.64 -11.55
C GLU A 430 -5.56 -7.16 -11.52
N ASN A 431 -6.29 -7.69 -10.54
CA ASN A 431 -6.46 -9.12 -10.32
C ASN A 431 -7.66 -9.69 -11.08
N ASN A 432 -8.68 -8.89 -11.37
CA ASN A 432 -9.78 -9.27 -12.26
C ASN A 432 -10.22 -8.07 -13.13
N PRO A 433 -9.50 -7.77 -14.22
CA PRO A 433 -9.75 -6.58 -15.02
C PRO A 433 -11.08 -6.66 -15.77
N ALA A 434 -11.74 -5.51 -15.92
CA ALA A 434 -12.95 -5.40 -16.73
C ALA A 434 -12.68 -5.64 -18.22
N ALA A 435 -13.50 -6.49 -18.84
CA ALA A 435 -13.62 -6.63 -20.28
C ALA A 435 -14.57 -5.60 -20.89
N SER A 436 -15.60 -5.18 -20.17
CA SER A 436 -16.56 -4.15 -20.62
C SER A 436 -17.33 -3.53 -19.45
N TYR A 437 -18.15 -2.51 -19.74
CA TYR A 437 -18.95 -1.77 -18.79
C TYR A 437 -20.42 -1.68 -19.21
N GLU A 438 -21.30 -1.53 -18.22
CA GLU A 438 -22.71 -1.22 -18.38
C GLU A 438 -23.04 0.05 -17.60
N LEU A 439 -23.50 1.09 -18.31
CA LEU A 439 -23.93 2.36 -17.73
C LEU A 439 -25.46 2.35 -17.58
N GLN A 440 -25.92 2.67 -16.37
CA GLN A 440 -27.32 2.79 -16.03
C GLN A 440 -27.65 4.22 -15.60
N GLU A 441 -28.75 4.73 -16.14
CA GLU A 441 -29.40 5.97 -15.73
C GLU A 441 -30.59 5.66 -14.81
N LEU A 442 -30.73 6.44 -13.75
CA LEU A 442 -31.75 6.30 -12.71
C LEU A 442 -32.52 7.61 -12.52
N GLN A 443 -33.83 7.52 -12.29
CA GLN A 443 -34.71 8.67 -12.06
C GLN A 443 -35.70 8.38 -10.92
N ASP A 444 -36.47 9.39 -10.53
CA ASP A 444 -37.46 9.33 -9.46
C ASP A 444 -36.86 8.86 -8.12
N TYR A 445 -35.68 9.40 -7.76
CA TYR A 445 -35.02 9.11 -6.48
C TYR A 445 -35.90 9.51 -5.29
N GLN A 446 -36.06 8.58 -4.35
CA GLN A 446 -36.79 8.77 -3.11
C GLN A 446 -36.07 8.04 -1.97
N ARG A 447 -36.13 8.63 -0.78
CA ARG A 447 -35.75 7.99 0.48
C ARG A 447 -37.03 7.55 1.20
N ILE A 448 -37.19 6.24 1.36
CA ILE A 448 -38.43 5.62 1.84
C ILE A 448 -38.23 4.90 3.18
N VAL A 449 -39.37 4.55 3.80
CA VAL A 449 -39.45 3.54 4.86
C VAL A 449 -39.86 2.23 4.18
N ASP A 450 -39.06 1.19 4.32
CA ASP A 450 -39.39 -0.15 3.86
C ASP A 450 -40.20 -0.87 4.95
N PRO A 451 -41.46 -1.25 4.69
CA PRO A 451 -42.33 -1.91 5.67
C PRO A 451 -42.01 -3.40 5.88
N ALA A 452 -40.91 -3.92 5.33
CA ALA A 452 -40.49 -5.32 5.44
C ALA A 452 -41.57 -6.34 5.00
N ASP A 453 -42.41 -5.94 4.03
CA ASP A 453 -43.51 -6.76 3.51
C ASP A 453 -43.09 -7.74 2.41
N ASP A 454 -41.94 -7.49 1.79
CA ASP A 454 -41.26 -8.35 0.83
C ASP A 454 -39.75 -8.05 0.81
N PHE A 455 -38.97 -8.85 0.09
CA PHE A 455 -37.52 -8.69 -0.03
C PHE A 455 -37.11 -7.80 -1.24
N GLY A 456 -38.00 -6.96 -1.76
CA GLY A 456 -37.78 -6.20 -3.00
C GLY A 456 -36.57 -5.25 -2.96
N HIS A 457 -36.18 -4.80 -1.76
CA HIS A 457 -35.01 -3.96 -1.53
C HIS A 457 -33.85 -4.68 -0.82
N TRP A 458 -34.00 -5.99 -0.58
CA TRP A 458 -33.10 -6.76 0.29
C TRP A 458 -32.69 -8.08 -0.36
N GLU A 459 -31.39 -8.36 -0.38
CA GLU A 459 -30.94 -9.73 -0.59
C GLU A 459 -31.22 -10.56 0.66
N ASN A 460 -32.01 -11.62 0.51
CA ASN A 460 -32.38 -12.50 1.61
C ASN A 460 -31.33 -13.59 1.83
N LEU A 461 -30.67 -13.55 2.98
CA LEU A 461 -29.69 -14.53 3.44
C LEU A 461 -30.29 -15.37 4.58
N ASN A 462 -31.47 -15.96 4.35
CA ASN A 462 -32.16 -16.91 5.26
C ASN A 462 -33.08 -16.30 6.34
N PHE A 463 -33.55 -15.06 6.16
CA PHE A 463 -34.75 -14.57 6.87
C PHE A 463 -36.03 -15.10 6.20
N SER A 464 -37.14 -15.07 6.93
CA SER A 464 -38.47 -15.35 6.39
C SER A 464 -39.43 -14.19 6.67
N LEU A 465 -40.56 -14.14 5.97
CA LEU A 465 -41.63 -13.17 6.27
C LEU A 465 -42.57 -13.78 7.30
N ASP A 466 -42.82 -13.08 8.40
CA ASP A 466 -43.72 -13.52 9.47
C ASP A 466 -44.87 -12.53 9.68
N ALA A 467 -46.01 -13.04 10.16
CA ALA A 467 -47.21 -12.22 10.39
C ALA A 467 -47.15 -11.39 11.69
N LEU A 468 -46.16 -11.63 12.57
CA LEU A 468 -45.87 -10.72 13.67
C LEU A 468 -45.12 -9.50 13.12
N SER A 469 -45.85 -8.41 12.92
CA SER A 469 -45.29 -7.15 12.43
C SER A 469 -45.63 -5.98 13.38
N TYR A 470 -44.87 -4.90 13.26
CA TYR A 470 -45.15 -3.61 13.85
C TYR A 470 -46.13 -2.83 12.97
N SER A 471 -45.93 -2.92 11.66
CA SER A 471 -46.59 -2.22 10.57
C SER A 471 -46.85 -3.21 9.42
N GLY A 472 -47.66 -2.84 8.42
CA GLY A 472 -47.92 -3.75 7.29
C GLY A 472 -48.53 -5.14 7.64
N PRO A 473 -48.68 -6.02 6.63
CA PRO A 473 -49.05 -7.42 6.82
C PRO A 473 -47.93 -8.35 7.34
N THR A 474 -46.65 -8.04 7.16
CA THR A 474 -45.54 -8.92 7.58
C THR A 474 -44.30 -8.15 8.07
N SER A 475 -43.33 -8.86 8.65
CA SER A 475 -41.99 -8.34 8.96
C SER A 475 -40.90 -9.37 8.63
N PHE A 476 -39.64 -8.96 8.61
CA PHE A 476 -38.51 -9.87 8.46
C PHE A 476 -38.23 -10.61 9.76
N TYR A 477 -38.20 -11.93 9.71
CA TYR A 477 -37.98 -12.81 10.85
C TYR A 477 -36.74 -13.70 10.65
N SER A 478 -35.84 -13.68 11.63
CA SER A 478 -34.59 -14.45 11.59
C SER A 478 -34.80 -15.97 11.64
N GLY A 479 -35.97 -16.43 12.09
CA GLY A 479 -36.14 -17.80 12.53
C GLY A 479 -35.64 -18.02 13.96
N SER A 480 -35.87 -19.22 14.47
CA SER A 480 -35.44 -19.66 15.79
C SER A 480 -34.94 -21.10 15.75
N GLY A 481 -34.00 -21.42 16.63
CA GLY A 481 -33.41 -22.75 16.74
C GLY A 481 -31.90 -22.70 17.01
N PHE A 482 -31.30 -23.88 16.97
CA PHE A 482 -29.87 -24.09 17.17
C PHE A 482 -29.07 -23.72 15.91
N GLN A 483 -27.96 -22.98 16.07
CA GLN A 483 -27.03 -22.61 14.98
C GLN A 483 -27.73 -21.95 13.77
N VAL A 484 -28.70 -21.08 14.05
CA VAL A 484 -29.34 -20.28 13.02
C VAL A 484 -28.38 -19.16 12.67
N ALA A 485 -27.88 -19.19 11.44
CA ALA A 485 -27.30 -18.04 10.78
C ALA A 485 -28.33 -17.52 9.77
N ALA A 486 -28.76 -16.28 9.96
CA ALA A 486 -29.68 -15.62 9.06
C ALA A 486 -29.22 -14.17 8.85
N GLY A 487 -29.46 -13.64 7.67
CA GLY A 487 -29.19 -12.24 7.36
C GLY A 487 -30.12 -11.69 6.28
N ILE A 488 -30.12 -10.37 6.18
CA ILE A 488 -30.58 -9.61 5.03
C ILE A 488 -29.60 -8.46 4.79
N ARG A 489 -29.44 -8.03 3.55
CA ARG A 489 -28.65 -6.83 3.21
C ARG A 489 -29.29 -6.04 2.10
N SER A 490 -29.12 -4.73 2.11
CA SER A 490 -29.75 -3.85 1.13
C SER A 490 -29.21 -4.11 -0.28
N LEU A 491 -30.08 -4.03 -1.29
CA LEU A 491 -29.69 -4.11 -2.71
C LEU A 491 -29.13 -2.79 -3.23
N GLU A 492 -29.64 -1.68 -2.68
CA GLU A 492 -29.20 -0.33 -3.00
C GLU A 492 -28.45 0.25 -1.80
N PRO A 493 -27.28 0.89 -2.00
CA PRO A 493 -26.60 1.59 -0.92
C PRO A 493 -27.31 2.92 -0.64
N ILE A 494 -27.27 3.36 0.61
CA ILE A 494 -27.75 4.68 1.01
C ILE A 494 -26.61 5.71 0.91
N VAL A 495 -26.92 6.91 0.44
CA VAL A 495 -25.99 8.05 0.51
C VAL A 495 -26.12 8.71 1.89
N VAL A 496 -25.08 8.66 2.71
CA VAL A 496 -25.16 9.15 4.10
C VAL A 496 -25.07 10.67 4.15
N GLY A 497 -26.17 11.31 4.54
CA GLY A 497 -26.28 12.74 4.81
C GLY A 497 -26.02 13.11 6.27
N MET A 498 -25.85 14.40 6.53
CA MET A 498 -25.70 14.91 7.90
C MET A 498 -26.93 14.60 8.77
N GLY A 499 -26.70 13.88 9.87
CA GLY A 499 -27.75 13.51 10.82
C GLY A 499 -28.56 12.27 10.43
N ASP A 500 -28.14 11.53 9.42
CA ASP A 500 -28.72 10.23 9.09
C ASP A 500 -28.44 9.20 10.20
N SER A 501 -29.40 8.29 10.38
CA SER A 501 -29.29 7.15 11.27
C SER A 501 -30.15 6.02 10.71
N ILE A 502 -29.70 4.78 10.84
CA ILE A 502 -30.56 3.61 10.56
C ILE A 502 -31.56 3.48 11.70
N LYS A 503 -32.84 3.39 11.33
CA LYS A 503 -33.96 3.18 12.22
C LYS A 503 -34.79 2.01 11.72
N PHE A 504 -35.30 1.25 12.67
CA PHE A 504 -36.19 0.13 12.41
C PHE A 504 -36.91 -0.21 13.70
N TRP A 505 -38.01 -0.95 13.58
CA TRP A 505 -38.66 -1.59 14.70
C TRP A 505 -38.14 -3.01 14.85
N ALA A 506 -37.77 -3.35 16.08
CA ALA A 506 -37.26 -4.66 16.45
C ALA A 506 -38.14 -5.28 17.54
N ASN A 507 -38.45 -6.56 17.42
CA ASN A 507 -39.00 -7.35 18.51
C ASN A 507 -38.12 -8.58 18.63
N TYR A 508 -37.57 -8.87 19.80
CA TYR A 508 -36.63 -9.98 19.92
C TYR A 508 -36.72 -10.67 21.28
N GLY A 509 -36.50 -11.98 21.22
CA GLY A 509 -36.23 -12.82 22.38
C GLY A 509 -35.13 -13.79 22.02
N MET A 510 -33.96 -13.54 22.57
CA MET A 510 -32.70 -14.23 22.29
C MET A 510 -32.06 -14.62 23.62
N GLU A 511 -31.19 -15.62 23.59
CA GLU A 511 -30.45 -16.02 24.79
C GLU A 511 -29.45 -14.95 25.22
N ASP A 512 -29.65 -14.39 26.41
CA ASP A 512 -28.89 -13.24 26.90
C ASP A 512 -27.39 -13.54 27.02
N GLY A 513 -26.59 -12.85 26.20
CA GLY A 513 -25.14 -12.97 26.14
C GLY A 513 -24.61 -14.20 25.37
N LEU A 514 -25.49 -14.94 24.69
CA LEU A 514 -25.13 -16.07 23.83
C LEU A 514 -25.52 -15.78 22.38
N ASP A 515 -26.79 -15.50 22.15
CA ASP A 515 -27.32 -15.21 20.81
C ASP A 515 -27.23 -13.72 20.53
N PHE A 516 -26.81 -13.37 19.31
CA PHE A 516 -26.64 -11.98 18.93
C PHE A 516 -27.21 -11.69 17.56
N ALA A 517 -27.92 -10.57 17.45
CA ALA A 517 -28.21 -9.91 16.19
C ALA A 517 -27.31 -8.68 16.02
N TYR A 518 -27.02 -8.30 14.79
CA TYR A 518 -26.19 -7.13 14.49
C TYR A 518 -26.81 -6.30 13.39
N VAL A 519 -26.67 -4.99 13.53
CA VAL A 519 -26.78 -4.05 12.41
C VAL A 519 -25.38 -3.84 11.89
N MET A 520 -25.20 -4.01 10.59
CA MET A 520 -23.89 -3.90 9.96
C MET A 520 -23.94 -2.95 8.77
N VAL A 521 -22.80 -2.34 8.47
CA VAL A 521 -22.62 -1.50 7.28
C VAL A 521 -21.43 -1.97 6.47
N SER A 522 -21.49 -1.75 5.16
CA SER A 522 -20.41 -2.07 4.24
C SER A 522 -20.36 -1.07 3.09
N THR A 523 -19.15 -0.71 2.66
CA THR A 523 -18.94 0.11 1.45
C THR A 523 -18.78 -0.73 0.18
N ASP A 524 -18.55 -2.05 0.33
CA ASP A 524 -18.11 -2.94 -0.75
C ASP A 524 -18.88 -4.28 -0.82
N LEU A 525 -19.86 -4.49 0.09
CA LEU A 525 -20.59 -5.75 0.32
C LEU A 525 -19.74 -6.95 0.77
N VAL A 526 -18.45 -6.76 0.96
CA VAL A 526 -17.48 -7.80 1.32
C VAL A 526 -17.11 -7.65 2.80
N VAL A 527 -16.62 -6.48 3.17
CA VAL A 527 -16.23 -6.16 4.55
C VAL A 527 -17.41 -5.51 5.24
N TRP A 528 -17.88 -6.17 6.30
CA TRP A 528 -19.01 -5.70 7.09
C TRP A 528 -18.53 -5.31 8.48
N THR A 529 -18.90 -4.09 8.90
CA THR A 529 -18.59 -3.57 10.23
C THR A 529 -19.86 -3.51 11.05
N THR A 530 -19.83 -4.01 12.30
CA THR A 530 -20.96 -3.89 13.23
C THR A 530 -21.12 -2.44 13.66
N LEU A 531 -22.37 -1.97 13.72
CA LEU A 531 -22.70 -0.59 14.02
C LEU A 531 -23.18 -0.45 15.47
N GLU A 532 -22.62 0.50 16.21
CA GLU A 532 -23.10 0.83 17.56
C GLU A 532 -24.47 1.53 17.46
N GLY A 533 -25.40 1.13 18.33
CA GLY A 533 -26.72 1.74 18.42
C GLY A 533 -27.34 1.59 19.80
N ASN A 534 -28.50 2.20 19.99
CA ASN A 534 -29.20 2.21 21.28
C ASN A 534 -29.62 0.82 21.80
N LEU A 535 -29.67 -0.20 20.94
CA LEU A 535 -29.97 -1.59 21.30
C LEU A 535 -28.71 -2.45 21.42
N SER A 536 -27.54 -1.93 21.05
CA SER A 536 -26.28 -2.67 21.01
C SER A 536 -25.63 -2.79 22.39
N THR A 537 -24.78 -3.80 22.55
CA THR A 537 -23.97 -4.03 23.74
C THR A 537 -22.68 -4.79 23.40
N ASP A 538 -21.60 -4.47 24.11
CA ASP A 538 -20.35 -5.25 24.10
C ASP A 538 -20.32 -6.31 25.21
N TYR A 539 -21.49 -6.61 25.79
CA TYR A 539 -21.63 -7.65 26.79
C TYR A 539 -21.35 -9.03 26.17
N ASP A 540 -20.24 -9.65 26.57
CA ASP A 540 -19.86 -11.03 26.22
C ASP A 540 -19.41 -11.81 27.48
N PRO A 541 -20.36 -12.26 28.31
CA PRO A 541 -20.05 -12.91 29.57
C PRO A 541 -19.43 -14.32 29.43
N TYR A 542 -19.51 -14.93 28.24
CA TYR A 542 -19.05 -16.30 27.98
C TYR A 542 -17.84 -16.38 27.05
N GLY A 543 -17.48 -15.27 26.39
CA GLY A 543 -16.22 -15.08 25.67
C GLY A 543 -16.20 -15.78 24.31
N GLY A 544 -16.20 -14.98 23.25
CA GLY A 544 -16.09 -15.42 21.86
C GLY A 544 -17.43 -15.64 21.17
N PHE A 545 -18.51 -15.00 21.64
CA PHE A 545 -19.84 -15.06 21.01
C PHE A 545 -20.35 -13.70 20.52
N ASN A 546 -19.88 -12.60 21.11
CA ASN A 546 -20.22 -11.25 20.66
C ASN A 546 -19.11 -10.73 19.75
N ALA A 547 -19.46 -10.39 18.50
CA ALA A 547 -18.56 -9.78 17.52
C ALA A 547 -18.37 -8.26 17.74
N GLY A 548 -18.89 -7.71 18.84
CA GLY A 548 -18.91 -6.28 19.15
C GLY A 548 -20.22 -5.64 18.70
N HIS A 549 -20.77 -4.74 19.52
CA HIS A 549 -22.01 -4.00 19.27
C HIS A 549 -23.24 -4.89 18.97
N GLY A 550 -23.29 -6.11 19.52
CA GLY A 550 -24.41 -7.04 19.32
C GLY A 550 -25.69 -6.63 20.07
N ILE A 551 -26.84 -7.09 19.58
CA ILE A 551 -28.15 -7.03 20.23
C ILE A 551 -28.41 -8.41 20.83
N THR A 552 -28.74 -8.51 22.12
CA THR A 552 -28.99 -9.79 22.79
C THR A 552 -30.11 -9.66 23.83
N GLY A 553 -30.59 -10.79 24.36
CA GLY A 553 -31.59 -10.85 25.41
C GLY A 553 -33.03 -10.64 24.92
N TYR A 554 -33.88 -10.00 25.75
CA TYR A 554 -35.32 -9.93 25.53
C TYR A 554 -35.86 -8.49 25.54
N SER A 555 -36.51 -8.07 24.45
CA SER A 555 -37.01 -6.70 24.30
C SER A 555 -38.34 -6.44 25.03
N GLY A 556 -39.14 -7.47 25.30
CA GLY A 556 -40.48 -7.32 25.90
C GLY A 556 -41.57 -6.82 24.94
N GLY A 557 -41.28 -6.76 23.64
CA GLY A 557 -42.18 -6.26 22.59
C GLY A 557 -41.41 -5.46 21.54
N TRP A 558 -42.13 -4.69 20.72
CA TRP A 558 -41.52 -3.81 19.72
C TRP A 558 -40.80 -2.62 20.37
N VAL A 559 -39.52 -2.48 20.05
CA VAL A 559 -38.64 -1.39 20.45
C VAL A 559 -38.00 -0.79 19.20
N GLN A 560 -37.68 0.50 19.22
CA GLN A 560 -37.06 1.16 18.08
C GLN A 560 -35.54 1.06 18.17
N GLY A 561 -34.90 0.54 17.12
CA GLY A 561 -33.46 0.64 16.90
C GLY A 561 -33.12 2.00 16.31
N LEU A 562 -32.04 2.61 16.80
CA LEU A 562 -31.46 3.85 16.32
C LEU A 562 -29.94 3.68 16.33
N PHE A 563 -29.36 3.67 15.13
CA PHE A 563 -27.94 3.45 14.90
C PHE A 563 -27.39 4.62 14.11
N ASP A 564 -26.44 5.34 14.72
CA ASP A 564 -25.92 6.59 14.16
C ASP A 564 -25.00 6.33 12.96
N LEU A 565 -25.09 7.17 11.94
CA LEU A 565 -24.23 7.09 10.75
C LEU A 565 -23.30 8.29 10.61
N SER A 566 -23.13 9.08 11.69
CA SER A 566 -22.34 10.31 11.63
C SER A 566 -20.89 10.12 11.18
N ASP A 567 -20.27 8.97 11.51
CA ASP A 567 -18.92 8.60 11.08
C ASP A 567 -18.79 8.35 9.56
N TYR A 568 -19.93 8.21 8.87
CA TYR A 568 -19.99 7.85 7.45
C TYR A 568 -20.57 8.96 6.57
N VAL A 569 -20.79 10.17 7.09
CA VAL A 569 -21.32 11.29 6.30
C VAL A 569 -20.50 11.51 5.03
N GLY A 570 -21.18 11.55 3.89
CA GLY A 570 -20.57 11.67 2.56
C GLY A 570 -20.17 10.35 1.91
N GLN A 571 -20.29 9.22 2.61
CA GLN A 571 -20.06 7.89 2.06
C GLN A 571 -21.37 7.25 1.57
N THR A 572 -21.24 6.18 0.78
CA THR A 572 -22.36 5.30 0.41
C THR A 572 -22.24 3.95 1.09
N LEU A 573 -23.30 3.53 1.78
CA LEU A 573 -23.28 2.32 2.59
C LEU A 573 -24.38 1.35 2.21
N PHE A 574 -24.04 0.08 2.12
CA PHE A 574 -24.99 -1.01 2.23
C PHE A 574 -25.28 -1.27 3.70
N VAL A 575 -26.53 -1.61 4.01
CA VAL A 575 -27.00 -1.90 5.37
C VAL A 575 -27.35 -3.38 5.45
N GLY A 576 -26.90 -4.03 6.51
CA GLY A 576 -27.12 -5.44 6.76
C GLY A 576 -27.71 -5.67 8.14
N PHE A 577 -28.58 -6.67 8.25
CA PHE A 577 -29.03 -7.21 9.52
C PHE A 577 -28.69 -8.68 9.54
N VAL A 578 -27.98 -9.12 10.57
CA VAL A 578 -27.60 -10.53 10.73
C VAL A 578 -27.99 -11.02 12.12
N TYR A 579 -28.28 -12.30 12.21
CA TYR A 579 -28.59 -13.00 13.44
C TYR A 579 -27.80 -14.30 13.48
N TYR A 580 -27.14 -14.51 14.62
CA TYR A 580 -26.42 -15.73 14.93
C TYR A 580 -26.93 -16.27 16.25
N SER A 581 -27.51 -17.47 16.23
CA SER A 581 -27.75 -18.23 17.44
C SER A 581 -26.64 -19.25 17.69
N THR A 582 -26.38 -19.49 18.98
CA THR A 582 -25.32 -20.39 19.39
C THR A 582 -25.74 -21.86 19.32
N GLN A 583 -24.87 -22.70 19.86
CA GLN A 583 -25.05 -24.13 20.02
C GLN A 583 -25.86 -24.48 21.29
N TYR A 584 -26.73 -23.61 21.77
CA TYR A 584 -27.68 -23.84 22.85
C TYR A 584 -29.01 -23.16 22.44
N TYR A 585 -30.14 -23.74 22.81
CA TYR A 585 -31.46 -23.20 22.48
C TYR A 585 -32.47 -23.51 23.58
N ASP A 586 -32.92 -22.47 24.26
CA ASP A 586 -33.88 -22.51 25.36
C ASP A 586 -35.34 -22.35 24.91
N GLY A 587 -35.59 -22.24 23.60
CA GLY A 587 -36.89 -21.92 23.03
C GLY A 587 -37.06 -20.45 22.65
N SER A 588 -36.00 -19.64 22.74
CA SER A 588 -35.98 -18.23 22.37
C SER A 588 -36.38 -17.99 20.91
N PRO A 589 -37.28 -17.03 20.62
CA PRO A 589 -37.82 -16.87 19.29
C PRO A 589 -36.92 -16.16 18.25
N GLY A 590 -35.76 -15.60 18.59
CA GLY A 590 -34.93 -14.83 17.65
C GLY A 590 -35.39 -13.37 17.53
N ILE A 591 -35.23 -12.76 16.34
CA ILE A 591 -35.50 -11.34 16.07
C ILE A 591 -36.44 -11.13 14.87
N TRP A 592 -37.36 -10.17 15.03
CA TRP A 592 -38.16 -9.58 13.97
C TRP A 592 -37.74 -8.13 13.71
N ILE A 593 -37.71 -7.73 12.44
CA ILE A 593 -37.27 -6.41 11.96
C ILE A 593 -38.33 -5.87 11.00
N ASP A 594 -38.75 -4.63 11.22
CA ASP A 594 -39.84 -3.98 10.48
C ASP A 594 -39.59 -2.47 10.31
N ASP A 595 -40.27 -1.83 9.35
CA ASP A 595 -40.24 -0.39 9.08
C ASP A 595 -38.80 0.18 9.05
N ILE A 596 -37.96 -0.34 8.15
CA ILE A 596 -36.54 0.03 8.03
C ILE A 596 -36.42 1.35 7.27
N GLU A 597 -35.73 2.33 7.86
CA GLU A 597 -35.43 3.61 7.23
C GLU A 597 -34.03 4.13 7.61
N PRO A 598 -33.36 4.87 6.71
CA PRO A 598 -33.74 5.11 5.32
C PRO A 598 -33.43 3.93 4.39
N VAL A 599 -34.25 3.76 3.35
CA VAL A 599 -33.92 2.96 2.16
C VAL A 599 -33.99 3.86 0.93
N ASP A 600 -32.94 3.86 0.12
CA ASP A 600 -32.87 4.65 -1.11
C ASP A 600 -33.52 3.86 -2.27
N PHE A 601 -34.39 4.54 -3.03
CA PHE A 601 -35.21 3.95 -4.10
C PHE A 601 -35.18 4.81 -5.37
N TYR A 602 -35.10 4.15 -6.53
CA TYR A 602 -35.17 4.78 -7.85
C TYR A 602 -36.36 4.20 -8.62
N GLY A 603 -37.36 5.04 -8.91
CA GLY A 603 -38.60 4.62 -9.58
C GLY A 603 -38.43 4.21 -11.04
N VAL A 604 -37.38 4.70 -11.71
CA VAL A 604 -37.04 4.34 -13.09
C VAL A 604 -35.56 4.01 -13.18
N GLN A 605 -35.23 2.91 -13.86
CA GLN A 605 -33.86 2.49 -14.11
C GLN A 605 -33.70 2.03 -15.57
N THR A 606 -32.78 2.65 -16.31
CA THR A 606 -32.57 2.42 -17.75
C THR A 606 -31.11 2.12 -18.03
N VAL A 607 -30.81 0.98 -18.65
CA VAL A 607 -29.45 0.70 -19.17
C VAL A 607 -29.27 1.48 -20.46
N VAL A 608 -28.37 2.47 -20.46
CA VAL A 608 -28.13 3.39 -21.59
C VAL A 608 -26.96 2.94 -22.46
N ALA A 609 -26.01 2.19 -21.88
CA ALA A 609 -24.92 1.55 -22.60
C ALA A 609 -24.64 0.16 -22.01
N SER A 610 -24.38 -0.82 -22.86
CA SER A 610 -24.03 -2.19 -22.46
C SER A 610 -22.88 -2.73 -23.32
N ALA A 611 -22.06 -3.59 -22.73
CA ALA A 611 -20.82 -4.07 -23.34
C ALA A 611 -19.92 -2.93 -23.87
N HIS A 612 -19.95 -1.78 -23.18
CA HIS A 612 -19.19 -0.58 -23.54
C HIS A 612 -17.74 -0.75 -23.13
N THR A 613 -16.78 -0.47 -24.00
CA THR A 613 -15.35 -0.73 -23.72
C THR A 613 -14.59 0.51 -23.25
N ASP A 614 -15.09 1.70 -23.57
CA ASP A 614 -14.48 2.95 -23.12
C ASP A 614 -14.89 3.28 -21.68
N THR A 615 -14.16 4.19 -21.05
CA THR A 615 -14.43 4.65 -19.68
C THR A 615 -15.21 5.97 -19.62
N SER A 616 -15.91 6.30 -20.71
CA SER A 616 -16.75 7.49 -20.83
C SER A 616 -17.91 7.25 -21.78
N PHE A 617 -19.02 7.93 -21.54
CA PHE A 617 -20.20 7.93 -22.39
C PHE A 617 -20.74 9.36 -22.56
N SER A 618 -20.94 9.77 -23.81
CA SER A 618 -21.44 11.11 -24.15
C SER A 618 -22.94 11.08 -24.40
N PHE A 619 -23.67 11.96 -23.72
CA PHE A 619 -25.07 12.25 -24.00
C PHE A 619 -25.20 13.45 -24.94
N THR A 620 -26.21 13.43 -25.81
CA THR A 620 -26.56 14.54 -26.71
C THR A 620 -28.07 14.73 -26.71
N ASP A 621 -28.54 15.98 -26.68
CA ASP A 621 -29.98 16.32 -26.66
C ASP A 621 -30.77 15.61 -25.53
N HIS A 622 -30.17 15.55 -24.34
CA HIS A 622 -30.75 14.86 -23.20
C HIS A 622 -31.85 15.71 -22.53
N PRO A 623 -33.03 15.15 -22.23
CA PRO A 623 -34.09 15.93 -21.59
C PRO A 623 -33.65 16.53 -20.24
N THR A 624 -34.18 17.70 -19.93
CA THR A 624 -33.92 18.35 -18.65
C THR A 624 -34.56 17.57 -17.51
N GLY A 625 -33.85 17.41 -16.40
CA GLY A 625 -34.31 16.66 -15.26
C GLY A 625 -33.20 16.40 -14.26
N LEU A 626 -33.55 15.75 -13.14
CA LEU A 626 -32.57 15.21 -12.21
C LEU A 626 -32.39 13.73 -12.52
N TYR A 627 -31.15 13.37 -12.85
CA TYR A 627 -30.76 12.00 -13.17
C TYR A 627 -29.70 11.53 -12.18
N HIS A 628 -29.60 10.22 -11.97
CA HIS A 628 -28.44 9.63 -11.32
C HIS A 628 -27.82 8.60 -12.24
N TYR A 629 -26.50 8.51 -12.23
CA TYR A 629 -25.74 7.59 -13.08
C TYR A 629 -24.96 6.61 -12.24
N ARG A 630 -24.95 5.35 -12.65
CA ARG A 630 -24.09 4.32 -12.06
C ARG A 630 -23.58 3.39 -13.15
N VAL A 631 -22.40 2.82 -12.93
CA VAL A 631 -21.74 1.95 -13.90
C VAL A 631 -21.28 0.67 -13.21
N ARG A 632 -21.27 -0.44 -13.94
CA ARG A 632 -20.65 -1.70 -13.49
C ARG A 632 -19.75 -2.26 -14.58
N ALA A 633 -18.70 -2.93 -14.17
CA ALA A 633 -17.81 -3.73 -14.99
C ALA A 633 -18.33 -5.17 -15.20
N THR A 634 -17.94 -5.76 -16.33
CA THR A 634 -18.03 -7.19 -16.66
C THR A 634 -16.61 -7.69 -16.94
N ASP A 635 -16.18 -8.81 -16.37
CA ASP A 635 -14.87 -9.43 -16.64
C ASP A 635 -14.88 -10.38 -17.86
N ASN A 636 -13.79 -11.12 -18.07
CA ASN A 636 -13.65 -12.08 -19.17
C ASN A 636 -14.47 -13.36 -18.98
N GLU A 637 -14.83 -13.66 -17.74
CA GLU A 637 -15.68 -14.77 -17.31
C GLU A 637 -17.18 -14.44 -17.44
N ASN A 638 -17.50 -13.19 -17.82
CA ASN A 638 -18.85 -12.61 -17.89
C ASN A 638 -19.53 -12.46 -16.51
N GLN A 639 -18.75 -12.33 -15.45
CA GLN A 639 -19.23 -11.94 -14.14
C GLN A 639 -19.40 -10.42 -14.08
N LEU A 640 -20.51 -9.98 -13.51
CA LEU A 640 -20.84 -8.56 -13.36
C LEU A 640 -20.44 -8.10 -11.97
N SER A 641 -19.63 -7.05 -11.91
CA SER A 641 -19.40 -6.31 -10.67
C SER A 641 -20.70 -5.73 -10.13
N MET A 642 -20.64 -5.30 -8.86
CA MET A 642 -21.62 -4.38 -8.32
C MET A 642 -21.63 -3.08 -9.10
N TYR A 643 -22.76 -2.39 -9.11
CA TYR A 643 -22.79 -1.02 -9.59
C TYR A 643 -21.96 -0.11 -8.67
N SER A 644 -21.32 0.88 -9.28
CA SER A 644 -20.81 2.05 -8.59
C SER A 644 -21.93 2.71 -7.78
N PRO A 645 -21.59 3.47 -6.73
CA PRO A 645 -22.52 4.42 -6.14
C PRO A 645 -23.14 5.31 -7.22
N ALA A 646 -24.44 5.57 -7.11
CA ALA A 646 -25.14 6.42 -8.06
C ALA A 646 -24.77 7.89 -7.83
N GLN A 647 -24.32 8.57 -8.88
CA GLN A 647 -23.95 9.99 -8.84
C GLN A 647 -25.07 10.85 -9.43
N PRO A 648 -25.61 11.84 -8.70
CA PRO A 648 -26.65 12.74 -9.20
C PRO A 648 -26.08 13.75 -10.20
N SER A 649 -26.89 14.16 -11.17
CA SER A 649 -26.62 15.31 -12.03
C SER A 649 -27.92 15.97 -12.49
N ALA A 650 -27.98 17.30 -12.37
CA ALA A 650 -29.06 18.11 -12.89
C ALA A 650 -28.79 18.47 -14.36
N VAL A 651 -29.55 17.86 -15.26
CA VAL A 651 -29.54 18.20 -16.69
C VAL A 651 -30.47 19.40 -16.89
N ILE A 652 -29.91 20.54 -17.31
CA ILE A 652 -30.66 21.78 -17.52
C ILE A 652 -30.60 22.20 -18.99
N ASN A 653 -31.66 22.84 -19.47
CA ASN A 653 -31.64 23.49 -20.78
C ASN A 653 -31.23 24.92 -20.56
N ASN A 654 -29.96 25.20 -20.83
CA ASN A 654 -29.44 26.54 -20.70
C ASN A 654 -29.81 27.42 -21.91
N TYR A 655 -30.47 26.90 -22.96
CA TYR A 655 -30.81 27.67 -24.15
C TYR A 655 -32.06 28.57 -23.98
N ALA A 656 -31.83 29.85 -23.70
CA ALA A 656 -32.81 30.93 -23.88
C ALA A 656 -32.17 32.03 -24.75
N CYS A 657 -32.88 32.48 -25.79
CA CYS A 657 -32.39 33.53 -26.70
C CYS A 657 -33.54 34.51 -26.97
N VAL A 658 -33.39 35.75 -26.51
CA VAL A 658 -34.27 36.87 -26.80
C VAL A 658 -33.63 37.64 -27.95
N ASP A 659 -34.28 37.57 -29.10
CA ASP A 659 -33.85 38.09 -30.41
C ASP A 659 -34.96 39.02 -30.92
N SER A 660 -34.71 40.34 -30.87
CA SER A 660 -35.73 41.36 -31.14
C SER A 660 -36.02 41.57 -32.63
N ASP A 661 -35.07 41.34 -33.52
CA ASP A 661 -35.22 41.59 -34.96
C ASP A 661 -35.32 40.32 -35.81
N SER A 662 -35.22 39.16 -35.15
CA SER A 662 -35.48 37.81 -35.64
C SER A 662 -34.49 37.31 -36.68
N ASP A 663 -33.22 37.68 -36.55
CA ASP A 663 -32.18 37.30 -37.49
C ASP A 663 -31.26 36.16 -37.01
N GLY A 664 -31.43 35.74 -35.75
CA GLY A 664 -30.77 34.56 -35.15
C GLY A 664 -29.74 34.87 -34.07
N TYR A 665 -29.47 36.14 -33.75
CA TYR A 665 -28.58 36.57 -32.68
C TYR A 665 -29.36 37.20 -31.50
N GLY A 666 -28.77 37.20 -30.30
CA GLY A 666 -29.46 37.61 -29.08
C GLY A 666 -29.20 39.07 -28.70
N ASP A 667 -30.26 39.79 -28.30
CA ASP A 667 -30.15 41.16 -27.79
C ASP A 667 -29.08 41.29 -26.67
N PRO A 668 -28.04 42.13 -26.84
CA PRO A 668 -26.99 42.33 -25.84
C PRO A 668 -27.53 42.77 -24.49
N GLY A 669 -26.90 42.28 -23.42
CA GLY A 669 -27.23 42.66 -22.04
C GLY A 669 -28.49 42.01 -21.48
N ASN A 670 -29.12 41.07 -22.18
CA ASN A 670 -30.14 40.21 -21.60
C ASN A 670 -29.49 39.03 -20.86
N PRO A 671 -29.54 38.98 -19.51
CA PRO A 671 -28.87 37.93 -18.73
C PRO A 671 -29.48 36.53 -18.92
N SER A 672 -30.57 36.41 -19.68
CA SER A 672 -31.17 35.13 -20.06
C SER A 672 -30.75 34.67 -21.46
N ASN A 673 -29.92 35.43 -22.19
CA ASN A 673 -29.45 35.04 -23.52
C ASN A 673 -28.26 34.08 -23.44
N THR A 674 -28.31 33.00 -24.23
CA THR A 674 -27.21 32.02 -24.38
C THR A 674 -26.87 31.74 -25.86
N CYS A 675 -27.43 32.55 -26.76
CA CYS A 675 -27.00 32.70 -28.15
C CYS A 675 -25.93 33.80 -28.25
N SER A 676 -25.19 33.84 -29.36
CA SER A 676 -24.21 34.91 -29.60
C SER A 676 -24.90 36.27 -29.63
N ASP A 677 -24.23 37.29 -29.08
CA ASP A 677 -24.75 38.65 -29.02
C ASP A 677 -24.94 39.25 -30.43
N ASP A 678 -26.07 39.91 -30.63
CA ASP A 678 -26.45 40.65 -31.83
C ASP A 678 -25.73 42.01 -31.85
N ASN A 679 -24.95 42.28 -32.90
CA ASN A 679 -24.23 43.55 -33.04
C ASN A 679 -25.07 44.65 -33.69
N CYS A 680 -26.28 44.33 -34.17
CA CYS A 680 -27.31 45.29 -34.55
C CYS A 680 -28.70 44.89 -34.01
N PRO A 681 -28.97 45.05 -32.69
CA PRO A 681 -30.15 44.51 -31.98
C PRO A 681 -31.55 44.90 -32.49
N LEU A 682 -31.60 45.81 -33.45
CA LEU A 682 -32.83 46.37 -34.04
C LEU A 682 -32.81 46.36 -35.58
N VAL A 683 -31.73 45.89 -36.20
CA VAL A 683 -31.48 45.96 -37.64
C VAL A 683 -30.87 44.64 -38.13
N SER A 684 -31.75 43.75 -38.58
CA SER A 684 -31.37 42.42 -39.06
C SER A 684 -30.17 42.45 -40.03
N ASN A 685 -29.10 41.79 -39.62
CA ASN A 685 -27.81 41.68 -40.28
C ASN A 685 -27.22 40.28 -40.04
N THR A 686 -27.84 39.25 -40.60
CA THR A 686 -27.45 37.82 -40.42
C THR A 686 -25.97 37.47 -40.69
N GLY A 687 -25.20 38.37 -41.32
CA GLY A 687 -23.76 38.25 -41.53
C GLY A 687 -22.87 38.74 -40.38
N GLN A 688 -23.43 39.51 -39.42
CA GLN A 688 -22.74 40.12 -38.27
C GLN A 688 -21.43 40.81 -38.66
N GLU A 689 -21.36 41.42 -39.85
CA GLU A 689 -20.18 42.17 -40.25
C GLU A 689 -19.96 43.37 -39.31
N ASP A 690 -18.71 43.51 -38.86
CA ASP A 690 -18.20 44.52 -37.92
C ASP A 690 -16.77 44.81 -38.38
N ALA A 691 -16.63 45.80 -39.26
CA ALA A 691 -15.42 46.02 -40.04
C ALA A 691 -14.30 46.70 -39.25
N ASP A 692 -14.62 47.45 -38.20
CA ASP A 692 -13.67 48.12 -37.31
C ASP A 692 -13.57 47.48 -35.92
N GLY A 693 -14.51 46.62 -35.52
CA GLY A 693 -14.41 45.76 -34.35
C GLY A 693 -14.92 46.37 -33.05
N ASP A 694 -15.75 47.41 -33.09
CA ASP A 694 -16.27 48.10 -31.90
C ASP A 694 -17.47 47.40 -31.25
N GLY A 695 -18.00 46.36 -31.90
CA GLY A 695 -19.15 45.59 -31.45
C GLY A 695 -20.51 46.14 -31.91
N ILE A 696 -20.52 47.20 -32.72
CA ILE A 696 -21.67 47.71 -33.48
C ILE A 696 -21.52 47.18 -34.92
N GLY A 697 -22.56 46.56 -35.47
CA GLY A 697 -22.47 46.01 -36.82
C GLY A 697 -22.47 47.09 -37.91
N ASP A 698 -21.79 46.82 -39.02
CA ASP A 698 -21.69 47.70 -40.21
C ASP A 698 -23.07 48.22 -40.69
N ALA A 699 -24.14 47.45 -40.42
CA ALA A 699 -25.50 47.76 -40.83
C ALA A 699 -26.17 48.87 -40.00
N CYS A 700 -25.70 49.10 -38.77
CA CYS A 700 -26.25 50.05 -37.81
C CYS A 700 -25.22 51.06 -37.27
N ASP A 701 -23.97 50.97 -37.71
CA ASP A 701 -22.88 51.88 -37.39
C ASP A 701 -22.88 53.17 -38.25
N VAL A 702 -22.59 54.31 -37.64
CA VAL A 702 -22.45 55.63 -38.28
C VAL A 702 -21.03 55.92 -38.77
N CYS A 703 -20.01 55.28 -38.19
CA CYS A 703 -18.62 55.31 -38.62
C CYS A 703 -18.09 53.88 -38.85
N PRO A 704 -18.57 53.14 -39.88
CA PRO A 704 -18.37 51.68 -40.05
C PRO A 704 -16.93 51.20 -40.30
N TYR A 705 -15.95 52.08 -40.21
CA TYR A 705 -14.54 51.80 -40.44
C TYR A 705 -13.65 52.44 -39.36
N ASP A 706 -14.27 52.95 -38.29
CA ASP A 706 -13.62 53.62 -37.18
C ASP A 706 -14.33 53.28 -35.85
N GLN A 707 -13.72 52.35 -35.12
CA GLN A 707 -14.24 51.79 -33.87
C GLN A 707 -14.45 52.81 -32.73
N PHE A 708 -13.97 54.04 -32.90
CA PHE A 708 -14.06 55.10 -31.91
C PHE A 708 -15.19 56.09 -32.17
N ASP A 709 -15.86 55.95 -33.32
CA ASP A 709 -17.08 56.65 -33.68
C ASP A 709 -16.94 58.20 -33.64
N ASP A 710 -18.05 58.93 -33.80
CA ASP A 710 -18.10 60.38 -33.53
C ASP A 710 -18.26 60.62 -32.01
N GLY A 711 -17.15 60.40 -31.28
CA GLY A 711 -17.11 60.35 -29.81
C GLY A 711 -17.56 61.63 -29.11
N ASP A 712 -17.38 62.80 -29.73
CA ASP A 712 -17.76 64.10 -29.17
C ASP A 712 -18.99 64.75 -29.83
N GLY A 713 -19.48 64.17 -30.93
CA GLY A 713 -20.71 64.57 -31.62
C GLY A 713 -20.56 65.83 -32.48
N ASP A 714 -19.34 66.17 -32.90
CA ASP A 714 -19.08 67.34 -33.74
C ASP A 714 -19.24 67.10 -35.25
N GLY A 715 -19.43 65.83 -35.64
CA GLY A 715 -19.76 65.39 -36.98
C GLY A 715 -18.58 64.84 -37.78
N PHE A 716 -17.44 64.62 -37.15
CA PHE A 716 -16.29 63.90 -37.70
C PHE A 716 -16.12 62.57 -36.95
N CYS A 717 -15.83 61.49 -37.67
CA CYS A 717 -15.42 60.25 -37.04
C CYS A 717 -14.03 60.46 -36.42
N ALA A 718 -13.75 59.85 -35.27
CA ALA A 718 -12.52 60.01 -34.51
C ALA A 718 -11.24 59.79 -35.34
N ASP A 719 -11.26 58.94 -36.36
CA ASP A 719 -10.13 58.67 -37.26
C ASP A 719 -9.70 59.87 -38.13
N ILE A 720 -10.59 60.85 -38.32
CA ILE A 720 -10.34 62.07 -39.10
C ILE A 720 -10.55 63.35 -38.30
N ASP A 721 -10.80 63.23 -37.00
CA ASP A 721 -10.95 64.33 -36.06
C ASP A 721 -9.59 64.64 -35.40
N ASN A 722 -9.13 65.89 -35.48
CA ASN A 722 -7.89 66.33 -34.84
C ASN A 722 -8.04 66.62 -33.33
N CYS A 723 -9.26 66.63 -32.79
CA CYS A 723 -9.52 66.50 -31.36
C CYS A 723 -10.70 65.56 -31.07
N PRO A 724 -10.55 64.23 -31.22
CA PRO A 724 -11.62 63.23 -31.13
C PRO A 724 -12.47 63.19 -29.84
N ALA A 725 -12.04 63.90 -28.80
CA ALA A 725 -12.71 63.97 -27.50
C ALA A 725 -13.13 65.39 -27.11
N VAL A 726 -12.85 66.40 -27.95
CA VAL A 726 -13.05 67.81 -27.63
C VAL A 726 -13.69 68.51 -28.82
N TYR A 727 -15.02 68.61 -28.76
CA TYR A 727 -15.87 69.23 -29.77
C TYR A 727 -15.22 70.46 -30.43
N ASN A 728 -14.78 70.32 -31.68
CA ASN A 728 -14.03 71.34 -32.41
C ASN A 728 -14.26 71.28 -33.93
N ILE A 729 -15.48 71.64 -34.34
CA ILE A 729 -15.91 71.68 -35.75
C ILE A 729 -15.01 72.48 -36.72
N ASP A 730 -14.07 73.31 -36.23
CA ASP A 730 -13.13 74.08 -37.03
C ASP A 730 -11.75 73.44 -37.25
N GLN A 731 -11.41 72.39 -36.48
CA GLN A 731 -10.24 71.53 -36.68
C GLN A 731 -8.93 72.33 -36.86
N LEU A 732 -8.71 73.34 -36.00
CA LEU A 732 -7.48 74.16 -36.00
C LEU A 732 -6.29 73.38 -35.40
N ASP A 733 -5.11 73.52 -36.00
CA ASP A 733 -3.83 72.87 -35.66
C ASP A 733 -2.69 73.84 -36.08
N ALA A 734 -2.05 74.49 -35.10
CA ALA A 734 -1.19 75.65 -35.28
C ALA A 734 0.26 75.29 -35.64
N ASP A 735 0.80 74.22 -35.08
CA ASP A 735 2.15 73.73 -35.34
C ASP A 735 2.20 72.58 -36.37
N GLY A 736 1.04 72.01 -36.69
CA GLY A 736 0.83 71.06 -37.78
C GLY A 736 1.14 69.62 -37.42
N ASP A 737 1.09 69.25 -36.14
CA ASP A 737 1.40 67.90 -35.65
C ASP A 737 0.22 66.92 -35.78
N GLY A 738 -0.97 67.41 -36.12
CA GLY A 738 -2.20 66.63 -36.28
C GLY A 738 -3.06 66.55 -35.03
N ILE A 739 -2.64 67.15 -33.91
CA ILE A 739 -3.43 67.39 -32.70
C ILE A 739 -3.99 68.81 -32.79
N GLY A 740 -5.28 68.98 -32.51
CA GLY A 740 -5.90 70.29 -32.61
C GLY A 740 -5.50 71.23 -31.46
N ASP A 741 -5.45 72.53 -31.73
CA ASP A 741 -5.08 73.59 -30.76
C ASP A 741 -5.83 73.51 -29.43
N LEU A 742 -7.05 72.96 -29.43
CA LEU A 742 -7.91 72.84 -28.25
C LEU A 742 -7.57 71.65 -27.35
N CYS A 743 -6.89 70.64 -27.89
CA CYS A 743 -6.51 69.42 -27.19
C CYS A 743 -4.98 69.20 -27.13
N ASP A 744 -4.19 70.07 -27.73
CA ASP A 744 -2.73 70.05 -27.66
C ASP A 744 -2.18 70.75 -26.41
N VAL A 745 -1.24 70.07 -25.74
CA VAL A 745 -0.55 70.49 -24.51
C VAL A 745 0.63 71.43 -24.82
N CYS A 746 1.25 71.26 -25.99
CA CYS A 746 2.36 72.09 -26.49
C CYS A 746 2.00 72.68 -27.87
N PRO A 747 0.97 73.55 -27.95
CA PRO A 747 0.37 74.04 -29.21
C PRO A 747 1.27 74.88 -30.13
N ASP A 748 2.54 75.03 -29.78
CA ASP A 748 3.55 75.75 -30.54
C ASP A 748 4.79 74.86 -30.86
N ASP A 749 4.81 73.60 -30.43
CA ASP A 749 5.90 72.65 -30.61
C ASP A 749 5.40 71.31 -31.17
N PRO A 750 5.65 71.03 -32.47
CA PRO A 750 5.10 69.85 -33.13
C PRO A 750 5.77 68.52 -32.70
N GLN A 751 6.75 68.57 -31.81
CA GLN A 751 7.34 67.39 -31.17
C GLN A 751 6.78 67.13 -29.78
N ASN A 752 5.99 68.07 -29.24
CA ASN A 752 5.39 68.03 -27.93
C ASN A 752 6.41 67.72 -26.82
N ASP A 753 5.91 67.21 -25.69
CA ASP A 753 6.70 66.57 -24.65
C ASP A 753 7.14 65.16 -25.12
N ILE A 754 8.27 65.09 -25.82
CA ILE A 754 8.76 63.89 -26.52
C ILE A 754 9.21 62.77 -25.58
N ASP A 755 9.64 63.08 -24.36
CA ASP A 755 10.05 62.10 -23.35
C ASP A 755 9.01 61.89 -22.24
N GLY A 756 7.98 62.74 -22.17
CA GLY A 756 6.80 62.56 -21.33
C GLY A 756 6.97 63.09 -19.90
N ASP A 757 7.96 63.95 -19.67
CA ASP A 757 8.31 64.44 -18.34
C ASP A 757 7.45 65.63 -17.89
N GLY A 758 6.63 66.18 -18.78
CA GLY A 758 5.75 67.32 -18.58
C GLY A 758 6.30 68.67 -19.03
N VAL A 759 7.46 68.69 -19.69
CA VAL A 759 8.13 69.88 -20.24
C VAL A 759 8.11 69.78 -21.78
N CYS A 760 7.72 70.85 -22.48
CA CYS A 760 7.75 70.84 -23.94
C CYS A 760 9.22 70.76 -24.42
N GLY A 761 9.50 69.93 -25.43
CA GLY A 761 10.86 69.63 -25.86
C GLY A 761 11.66 70.84 -26.33
N ASP A 762 11.00 71.92 -26.75
CA ASP A 762 11.64 73.19 -27.09
C ASP A 762 12.32 73.92 -25.91
N VAL A 763 12.01 73.55 -24.67
CA VAL A 763 12.54 74.16 -23.43
C VAL A 763 13.17 73.17 -22.44
N ASP A 764 13.35 71.92 -22.85
CA ASP A 764 13.87 70.80 -22.05
C ASP A 764 15.42 70.68 -22.13
N ASN A 765 16.11 70.46 -21.00
CA ASN A 765 17.57 70.22 -20.95
C ASN A 765 17.98 68.74 -21.07
N CYS A 766 17.01 67.82 -21.08
CA CYS A 766 17.16 66.47 -21.62
C CYS A 766 15.99 66.14 -22.55
N PRO A 767 15.93 66.71 -23.79
CA PRO A 767 14.80 66.55 -24.71
C PRO A 767 14.47 65.13 -25.17
N THR A 768 15.07 64.09 -24.61
CA THR A 768 14.80 62.69 -24.94
C THR A 768 14.87 61.79 -23.71
N ALA A 769 15.01 62.34 -22.50
CA ALA A 769 15.19 61.57 -21.28
C ALA A 769 14.54 62.27 -20.09
N ASP A 770 13.47 61.65 -19.57
CA ASP A 770 12.62 62.22 -18.53
C ASP A 770 13.41 62.82 -17.37
N ASN A 771 13.27 64.13 -17.20
CA ASN A 771 13.82 64.86 -16.09
C ASN A 771 12.96 66.09 -15.76
N ASN A 772 11.73 65.84 -15.29
CA ASN A 772 10.76 66.89 -14.95
C ASN A 772 11.35 68.01 -14.04
N ASP A 773 12.29 67.66 -13.18
CA ASP A 773 12.96 68.59 -12.27
C ASP A 773 14.08 69.44 -12.92
N GLN A 774 14.47 69.08 -14.14
CA GLN A 774 15.48 69.70 -14.99
C GLN A 774 16.82 69.85 -14.24
N SER A 775 17.16 68.84 -13.42
CA SER A 775 18.40 68.79 -12.63
C SER A 775 19.64 68.71 -13.54
N ASP A 776 20.67 69.48 -13.18
CA ASP A 776 21.98 69.61 -13.85
C ASP A 776 23.00 69.95 -12.75
N ILE A 777 23.62 68.92 -12.17
CA ILE A 777 24.41 69.02 -10.94
C ILE A 777 25.81 69.60 -11.16
N ASP A 778 26.40 69.39 -12.34
CA ASP A 778 27.74 69.86 -12.70
C ASP A 778 27.73 71.16 -13.53
N GLY A 779 26.57 71.55 -14.06
CA GLY A 779 26.28 72.84 -14.69
C GLY A 779 26.69 72.93 -16.15
N ASP A 780 26.73 71.80 -16.88
CA ASP A 780 27.19 71.76 -18.27
C ASP A 780 26.08 71.99 -19.33
N LEU A 781 24.83 72.17 -18.87
CA LEU A 781 23.58 72.37 -19.65
C LEU A 781 22.96 71.08 -20.21
N LEU A 782 23.52 69.92 -19.91
CA LEU A 782 22.88 68.62 -20.08
C LEU A 782 22.28 68.22 -18.72
N GLY A 783 21.05 67.69 -18.71
CA GLY A 783 20.47 67.26 -17.46
C GLY A 783 21.09 65.95 -16.95
N ASP A 784 21.08 65.73 -15.64
CA ASP A 784 21.65 64.55 -14.97
C ASP A 784 21.14 63.21 -15.59
N ALA A 785 19.93 63.22 -16.16
CA ALA A 785 19.28 62.05 -16.75
C ALA A 785 19.87 61.65 -18.11
N CYS A 786 20.50 62.58 -18.83
CA CYS A 786 21.07 62.36 -20.15
C CYS A 786 22.59 62.59 -20.19
N ASP A 787 23.23 62.63 -19.02
CA ASP A 787 24.66 62.88 -18.83
C ASP A 787 25.43 61.59 -18.46
N ASN A 788 26.38 61.19 -19.31
CA ASN A 788 27.24 60.02 -19.15
C ASN A 788 28.37 60.21 -18.11
N CYS A 789 28.58 61.41 -17.59
CA CYS A 789 29.35 61.68 -16.38
C CYS A 789 28.69 62.78 -15.53
N ALA A 790 27.45 62.55 -15.07
CA ALA A 790 26.67 63.52 -14.28
C ALA A 790 27.42 64.22 -13.12
N GLY A 791 28.47 63.63 -12.54
CA GLY A 791 29.25 64.28 -11.48
C GLY A 791 30.30 65.29 -11.96
N ASP A 792 30.61 65.30 -13.26
CA ASP A 792 31.83 65.89 -13.79
C ASP A 792 31.62 66.54 -15.16
N HIS A 793 31.53 67.89 -15.16
CA HIS A 793 31.25 68.74 -16.32
C HIS A 793 31.94 68.26 -17.62
N ASN A 794 31.16 67.60 -18.49
CA ASN A 794 31.59 67.04 -19.76
C ASN A 794 30.53 67.23 -20.88
N PRO A 795 30.27 68.47 -21.34
CA PRO A 795 29.20 68.74 -22.32
C PRO A 795 29.49 68.18 -23.72
N GLY A 796 30.64 67.54 -23.91
CA GLY A 796 31.02 66.79 -25.11
C GLY A 796 30.59 65.32 -25.10
N GLN A 797 30.25 64.77 -23.92
CA GLN A 797 29.78 63.40 -23.71
C GLN A 797 30.68 62.37 -24.43
N GLU A 798 32.00 62.54 -24.32
CA GLU A 798 32.96 61.58 -24.89
C GLU A 798 32.88 60.23 -24.16
N ASP A 799 32.82 59.14 -24.93
CA ASP A 799 32.71 57.75 -24.49
C ASP A 799 33.35 56.88 -25.61
N LEU A 800 34.60 56.48 -25.39
CA LEU A 800 35.47 55.89 -26.40
C LEU A 800 35.11 54.44 -26.73
N ASP A 801 34.70 53.67 -25.73
CA ASP A 801 34.32 52.26 -25.87
C ASP A 801 32.81 52.02 -25.99
N ALA A 802 32.02 53.10 -25.87
CA ALA A 802 30.58 53.17 -26.09
C ALA A 802 29.77 52.33 -25.08
N ASP A 803 30.20 52.31 -23.82
CA ASP A 803 29.53 51.57 -22.76
C ASP A 803 28.47 52.41 -22.00
N GLY A 804 28.47 53.73 -22.18
CA GLY A 804 27.54 54.65 -21.54
C GLY A 804 28.08 55.33 -20.27
N VAL A 805 29.32 55.05 -19.87
CA VAL A 805 30.10 55.82 -18.89
C VAL A 805 31.07 56.71 -19.69
N GLY A 806 31.13 58.00 -19.38
CA GLY A 806 32.02 58.89 -20.12
C GLY A 806 33.49 58.66 -19.79
N ASP A 807 34.38 58.91 -20.78
CA ASP A 807 35.85 58.74 -20.66
C ASP A 807 36.46 59.39 -19.40
N LEU A 808 35.80 60.43 -18.89
CA LEU A 808 36.26 61.20 -17.75
C LEU A 808 36.01 60.49 -16.41
N CYS A 809 34.99 59.64 -16.34
CA CYS A 809 34.54 58.94 -15.14
C CYS A 809 34.65 57.40 -15.26
N ASP A 810 35.32 56.92 -16.31
CA ASP A 810 35.52 55.50 -16.62
C ASP A 810 36.86 54.94 -16.08
N ASN A 811 36.82 53.85 -15.31
CA ASN A 811 38.00 53.12 -14.81
C ASN A 811 38.59 52.09 -15.80
N CYS A 812 37.95 51.88 -16.96
CA CYS A 812 38.51 51.20 -18.13
C CYS A 812 38.19 51.93 -19.46
N PRO A 813 38.74 53.14 -19.72
CA PRO A 813 38.36 54.01 -20.86
C PRO A 813 38.49 53.43 -22.28
N ASP A 814 39.13 52.28 -22.45
CA ASP A 814 39.33 51.60 -23.73
C ASP A 814 38.56 50.27 -23.79
N SER A 815 37.78 49.91 -22.77
CA SER A 815 37.18 48.58 -22.58
C SER A 815 35.87 48.65 -21.80
N ALA A 816 34.77 48.53 -22.56
CA ALA A 816 33.41 48.69 -22.08
C ALA A 816 33.10 47.89 -20.81
N ASN A 817 32.86 48.60 -19.70
CA ASN A 817 32.56 48.09 -18.37
C ASN A 817 31.56 48.99 -17.61
N THR A 818 30.32 48.99 -18.06
CA THR A 818 29.24 49.87 -17.56
C THR A 818 28.98 49.84 -16.05
N LEU A 819 29.42 48.78 -15.37
CA LEU A 819 29.29 48.60 -13.92
C LEU A 819 30.44 49.21 -13.11
N GLN A 820 31.53 49.58 -13.77
CA GLN A 820 32.72 50.19 -13.16
C GLN A 820 33.22 49.37 -11.96
N GLU A 821 33.22 48.04 -12.12
CA GLU A 821 33.71 47.10 -11.10
C GLU A 821 35.23 47.26 -10.95
N ASP A 822 35.68 47.33 -9.71
CA ASP A 822 37.06 47.57 -9.26
C ASP A 822 37.20 46.86 -7.90
N ALA A 823 37.48 45.56 -7.97
CA ALA A 823 37.33 44.63 -6.85
C ALA A 823 38.38 44.85 -5.76
N ASP A 824 39.57 45.34 -6.12
CA ASP A 824 40.64 45.67 -5.18
C ASP A 824 40.80 47.18 -4.93
N SER A 825 40.06 48.01 -5.66
CA SER A 825 39.96 49.46 -5.46
C SER A 825 41.25 50.22 -5.77
N ASP A 826 42.04 49.75 -6.73
CA ASP A 826 43.28 50.40 -7.18
C ASP A 826 43.03 51.54 -8.20
N GLY A 827 41.82 51.61 -8.77
CA GLY A 827 41.37 52.61 -9.73
C GLY A 827 41.46 52.17 -11.20
N VAL A 828 41.84 50.92 -11.47
CA VAL A 828 41.74 50.22 -12.75
C VAL A 828 40.58 49.24 -12.65
N GLY A 829 39.68 49.22 -13.63
CA GLY A 829 38.54 48.30 -13.56
C GLY A 829 38.94 46.84 -13.78
N ASP A 830 38.20 45.92 -13.17
CA ASP A 830 38.43 44.45 -13.23
C ASP A 830 38.61 43.93 -14.66
N LEU A 831 37.97 44.59 -15.64
CA LEU A 831 38.01 44.19 -17.04
C LEU A 831 39.36 44.49 -17.71
N CYS A 832 40.04 45.55 -17.29
CA CYS A 832 41.29 46.03 -17.86
C CYS A 832 42.49 45.88 -16.92
N ASP A 833 42.26 45.34 -15.72
CA ASP A 833 43.28 44.98 -14.75
C ASP A 833 43.86 43.57 -15.00
N VAL A 834 45.19 43.45 -14.88
CA VAL A 834 45.93 42.20 -14.98
C VAL A 834 45.83 41.39 -13.70
N CYS A 835 45.69 42.06 -12.56
CA CYS A 835 45.58 41.46 -11.23
C CYS A 835 44.30 41.93 -10.52
N PRO A 836 43.10 41.60 -11.05
CA PRO A 836 41.81 42.18 -10.67
C PRO A 836 41.31 41.81 -9.26
N ASN A 837 42.15 41.27 -8.39
CA ASN A 837 41.81 40.97 -7.00
C ASN A 837 42.98 41.32 -6.06
N ASP A 838 44.00 42.00 -6.56
CA ASP A 838 45.25 42.27 -5.88
C ASP A 838 45.69 43.71 -6.16
N PRO A 839 45.41 44.64 -5.23
CA PRO A 839 45.70 46.07 -5.44
C PRO A 839 47.21 46.37 -5.43
N GLU A 840 48.02 45.39 -5.04
CA GLU A 840 49.48 45.46 -5.10
C GLU A 840 50.05 45.03 -6.46
N ASP A 841 49.20 44.47 -7.33
CA ASP A 841 49.50 44.14 -8.72
C ASP A 841 50.68 43.16 -8.87
N ASP A 842 51.18 42.96 -10.10
CA ASP A 842 52.49 42.32 -10.35
C ASP A 842 53.63 43.27 -9.93
N SER A 843 53.92 43.29 -8.61
CA SER A 843 54.78 44.28 -7.96
C SER A 843 56.21 44.30 -8.50
N ASP A 844 56.76 43.13 -8.83
CA ASP A 844 58.13 42.97 -9.30
C ASP A 844 58.25 42.75 -10.82
N ALA A 845 57.10 42.69 -11.51
CA ALA A 845 56.93 42.51 -12.94
C ALA A 845 57.46 41.17 -13.47
N ASP A 846 57.39 40.11 -12.67
CA ASP A 846 57.81 38.75 -13.05
C ASP A 846 56.73 37.93 -13.77
N GLY A 847 55.50 38.43 -13.77
CA GLY A 847 54.33 37.84 -14.42
C GLY A 847 53.38 37.11 -13.48
N PHE A 848 53.57 37.22 -12.16
CA PHE A 848 52.66 36.74 -11.14
C PHE A 848 52.13 37.92 -10.30
N CYS A 849 50.86 37.88 -9.93
CA CYS A 849 50.30 38.88 -9.00
C CYS A 849 50.92 38.65 -7.62
N ALA A 850 51.16 39.73 -6.87
CA ALA A 850 51.86 39.69 -5.59
C ALA A 850 51.19 38.72 -4.58
N ASP A 851 49.88 38.51 -4.65
CA ASP A 851 49.14 37.59 -3.79
C ASP A 851 49.42 36.08 -4.04
N VAL A 852 49.88 35.73 -5.24
CA VAL A 852 50.17 34.34 -5.66
C VAL A 852 51.64 34.10 -6.00
N ASP A 853 52.46 35.13 -5.96
CA ASP A 853 53.90 35.07 -6.13
C ASP A 853 54.56 34.51 -4.85
N ASN A 854 55.43 33.50 -4.99
CA ASN A 854 56.18 32.96 -3.86
C ASN A 854 57.41 33.80 -3.48
N CYS A 855 57.72 34.86 -4.23
CA CYS A 855 58.61 35.96 -3.86
C CYS A 855 58.07 37.33 -4.36
N PRO A 856 56.97 37.85 -3.79
CA PRO A 856 56.21 39.00 -4.31
C PRO A 856 56.97 40.31 -4.57
N ASP A 857 58.15 40.46 -3.96
CA ASP A 857 59.01 41.64 -4.06
C ASP A 857 60.29 41.38 -4.89
N ASP A 858 60.55 40.15 -5.33
CA ASP A 858 61.84 39.67 -5.83
C ASP A 858 61.71 38.82 -7.11
N TYR A 859 61.84 39.49 -8.26
CA TYR A 859 61.68 38.91 -9.61
C TYR A 859 62.15 37.46 -9.75
N ASN A 860 61.18 36.53 -9.83
CA ASN A 860 61.42 35.09 -9.91
C ASN A 860 60.40 34.40 -10.81
N PRO A 861 60.41 34.69 -12.12
CA PRO A 861 59.40 34.22 -13.08
C PRO A 861 59.35 32.69 -13.27
N ASP A 862 60.29 31.95 -12.66
CA ASP A 862 60.28 30.49 -12.62
C ASP A 862 59.65 29.89 -11.35
N GLN A 863 59.33 30.74 -10.36
CA GLN A 863 58.67 30.43 -9.10
C GLN A 863 59.30 29.22 -8.40
N THR A 864 60.63 29.09 -8.51
CA THR A 864 61.33 27.91 -7.98
C THR A 864 61.23 27.88 -6.46
N ASP A 865 60.62 26.82 -5.94
CA ASP A 865 60.51 26.50 -4.51
C ASP A 865 60.88 25.02 -4.37
N LEU A 866 62.11 24.73 -3.95
CA LEU A 866 62.64 23.35 -3.93
C LEU A 866 62.06 22.51 -2.78
N ASN A 867 61.62 23.16 -1.70
CA ASN A 867 61.08 22.54 -0.50
C ASN A 867 59.55 22.57 -0.40
N ASP A 868 58.86 23.14 -1.40
CA ASP A 868 57.41 23.26 -1.54
C ASP A 868 56.76 23.92 -0.30
N ASP A 869 57.39 24.94 0.28
CA ASP A 869 56.88 25.63 1.48
C ASP A 869 56.13 26.93 1.21
N GLY A 870 56.06 27.35 -0.06
CA GLY A 870 55.38 28.57 -0.50
C GLY A 870 56.24 29.83 -0.47
N VAL A 871 57.52 29.74 -0.10
CA VAL A 871 58.51 30.82 -0.20
C VAL A 871 59.54 30.41 -1.25
N GLY A 872 59.75 31.24 -2.27
CA GLY A 872 60.67 30.92 -3.35
C GLY A 872 62.12 30.87 -2.89
N ASP A 873 62.91 30.01 -3.54
CA ASP A 873 64.33 29.80 -3.26
C ASP A 873 65.15 31.11 -3.29
N ILE A 874 64.72 32.10 -4.09
CA ILE A 874 65.45 33.36 -4.29
C ILE A 874 65.25 34.36 -3.14
N CYS A 875 64.12 34.29 -2.43
CA CYS A 875 63.79 35.16 -1.31
C CYS A 875 63.97 34.48 0.08
N CYS A 876 64.40 33.21 0.11
CA CYS A 876 64.79 32.48 1.33
C CYS A 876 66.21 32.90 1.81
N CYS A 877 66.36 33.23 3.11
CA CYS A 877 67.62 33.63 3.78
C CYS A 877 68.05 35.08 3.52
N LEU A 878 67.09 36.00 3.43
CA LEU A 878 67.40 37.43 3.33
C LEU A 878 67.69 38.04 4.72
N ASN A 879 67.03 37.55 5.78
CA ASN A 879 67.21 38.04 7.16
C ASN A 879 67.35 36.87 8.15
N ARG A 880 68.60 36.43 8.40
CA ARG A 880 68.85 35.37 9.39
C ARG A 880 68.28 35.74 10.77
N ALA A 881 67.60 34.78 11.37
CA ALA A 881 66.88 34.86 12.65
C ALA A 881 65.47 35.49 12.61
N ASP A 882 64.99 35.96 11.46
CA ASP A 882 63.57 36.28 11.23
C ASP A 882 62.81 34.99 10.87
N VAL A 883 62.66 34.09 11.85
CA VAL A 883 62.22 32.70 11.59
C VAL A 883 60.70 32.56 11.45
N ASP A 884 59.96 33.62 11.79
CA ASP A 884 58.52 33.69 11.56
C ASP A 884 58.11 34.69 10.45
N HIS A 885 59.09 35.34 9.81
CA HIS A 885 58.93 36.34 8.74
C HIS A 885 58.00 37.49 9.13
N ALA A 886 57.89 37.80 10.43
CA ALA A 886 56.92 38.75 10.96
C ALA A 886 57.60 39.87 11.78
N GLY A 887 58.23 40.85 11.11
CA GLY A 887 58.90 41.94 11.87
C GLY A 887 59.06 43.30 11.18
N GLY A 888 58.83 43.41 9.87
CA GLY A 888 59.13 44.63 9.13
C GLY A 888 60.57 45.14 9.40
N PRO A 889 60.81 46.46 9.59
CA PRO A 889 62.17 47.01 9.65
C PRO A 889 62.98 46.64 10.91
N SER A 890 62.42 45.85 11.84
CA SER A 890 63.15 45.27 12.98
C SER A 890 62.96 43.75 12.93
N PRO A 891 63.65 43.05 12.03
CA PRO A 891 63.33 41.68 11.60
C PRO A 891 63.65 40.59 12.64
N ILE A 892 64.01 40.97 13.87
CA ILE A 892 64.28 40.00 14.93
C ILE A 892 63.61 40.51 16.19
N ASP A 893 62.54 39.86 16.60
CA ASP A 893 61.79 40.18 17.79
C ASP A 893 61.45 38.93 18.65
N ILE A 894 60.57 39.11 19.64
CA ILE A 894 60.30 38.04 20.61
C ILE A 894 59.42 36.94 20.01
N ALA A 895 58.70 37.23 18.93
CA ALA A 895 57.89 36.28 18.19
C ALA A 895 58.79 35.22 17.54
N ASP A 896 59.91 35.62 16.92
CA ASP A 896 60.95 34.71 16.41
C ASP A 896 61.48 33.75 17.48
N LEU A 897 61.78 34.31 18.67
CA LEU A 897 62.25 33.51 19.78
C LEU A 897 61.17 32.51 20.24
N VAL A 898 59.92 32.94 20.31
CA VAL A 898 58.79 32.10 20.70
C VAL A 898 58.57 31.01 19.65
N PHE A 899 58.63 31.35 18.37
CA PHE A 899 58.50 30.43 17.24
C PHE A 899 59.57 29.34 17.30
N LEU A 900 60.83 29.72 17.51
CA LEU A 900 61.94 28.78 17.62
C LEU A 900 61.80 27.85 18.82
N VAL A 901 61.37 28.36 19.98
CA VAL A 901 61.09 27.53 21.17
C VAL A 901 59.99 26.52 20.87
N ASP A 902 58.93 26.96 20.19
CA ASP A 902 57.78 26.12 19.88
C ASP A 902 58.13 25.00 18.89
N PHE A 903 58.82 25.35 17.79
CA PHE A 903 59.37 24.40 16.84
C PHE A 903 60.25 23.34 17.53
N MET A 904 61.20 23.77 18.35
CA MET A 904 62.19 22.88 18.96
C MET A 904 61.65 21.96 20.06
N PHE A 905 60.72 22.45 20.89
CA PHE A 905 60.34 21.77 22.13
C PHE A 905 58.86 21.36 22.21
N SER A 906 58.01 22.00 21.42
CA SER A 906 56.56 21.78 21.45
C SER A 906 56.03 21.07 20.21
N GLY A 907 56.88 20.83 19.19
CA GLY A 907 56.46 20.28 17.90
C GLY A 907 55.73 21.31 17.04
N GLY A 908 56.05 22.60 17.20
CA GLY A 908 55.57 23.70 16.36
C GLY A 908 56.00 23.58 14.90
N ALA A 909 55.49 24.47 14.06
CA ALA A 909 55.79 24.48 12.63
C ALA A 909 57.30 24.70 12.38
N GLN A 910 57.81 24.06 11.33
CA GLN A 910 59.18 24.32 10.85
C GLN A 910 59.25 25.74 10.28
N PRO A 911 60.34 26.50 10.51
CA PRO A 911 60.51 27.79 9.83
C PRO A 911 60.44 27.59 8.31
N PRO A 912 59.79 28.50 7.57
CA PRO A 912 59.72 28.43 6.10
C PRO A 912 61.14 28.33 5.52
N CYS A 913 61.96 29.36 5.73
CA CYS A 913 63.36 29.26 5.38
C CYS A 913 64.18 28.56 6.49
N PHE A 914 64.44 27.27 6.31
CA PHE A 914 65.15 26.48 7.33
C PHE A 914 66.58 26.98 7.62
N ASP A 915 67.22 27.61 6.65
CA ASP A 915 68.57 28.19 6.78
C ASP A 915 68.59 29.51 7.58
N GLU A 916 67.44 30.18 7.77
CA GLU A 916 67.33 31.35 8.66
C GLU A 916 67.32 30.97 10.14
N GLY A 917 66.98 29.71 10.43
CA GLY A 917 67.00 29.13 11.77
C GLY A 917 68.37 28.69 12.28
N ASP A 918 69.41 28.63 11.43
CA ASP A 918 70.83 28.47 11.82
C ASP A 918 71.39 29.82 12.29
N ILE A 919 70.79 30.34 13.36
CA ILE A 919 71.00 31.69 13.89
C ILE A 919 72.47 31.92 14.26
N ASP A 920 73.17 30.90 14.76
CA ASP A 920 74.59 31.01 15.11
C ASP A 920 75.54 30.79 13.92
N GLY A 921 75.03 30.28 12.80
CA GLY A 921 75.75 30.08 11.55
C GLY A 921 76.75 28.93 11.58
N SER A 922 76.51 27.93 12.42
CA SER A 922 77.39 26.78 12.59
C SER A 922 77.40 25.84 11.38
N GLY A 923 76.35 25.86 10.54
CA GLY A 923 76.21 25.02 9.35
C GLY A 923 76.23 23.52 9.64
N SER A 924 75.97 23.10 10.89
CA SER A 924 76.04 21.71 11.32
C SER A 924 74.71 21.21 11.90
N ALA A 925 73.78 20.91 10.99
CA ALA A 925 72.35 20.59 11.19
C ALA A 925 71.51 21.85 11.54
N PRO A 926 70.33 22.03 10.92
CA PRO A 926 69.99 23.39 10.50
C PRO A 926 69.31 24.25 11.56
N ILE A 927 68.86 23.66 12.68
CA ILE A 927 68.39 24.38 13.87
C ILE A 927 68.65 23.52 15.10
N ASP A 928 69.43 24.00 16.06
CA ASP A 928 69.68 23.33 17.33
C ASP A 928 69.60 24.26 18.55
N ILE A 929 69.86 23.73 19.74
CA ILE A 929 69.68 24.48 20.99
C ILE A 929 70.67 25.64 21.12
N SER A 930 71.77 25.62 20.38
CA SER A 930 72.74 26.71 20.33
C SER A 930 72.19 27.93 19.60
N ASP A 931 71.37 27.75 18.56
CA ASP A 931 70.66 28.84 17.86
C ASP A 931 69.68 29.54 18.79
N LEU A 932 68.90 28.77 19.54
CA LEU A 932 68.00 29.33 20.55
C LEU A 932 68.75 30.09 21.64
N VAL A 933 69.87 29.54 22.11
CA VAL A 933 70.70 30.23 23.11
C VAL A 933 71.30 31.52 22.54
N TYR A 934 71.73 31.50 21.28
CA TYR A 934 72.27 32.67 20.58
C TYR A 934 71.20 33.77 20.47
N MET A 935 69.98 33.39 20.10
CA MET A 935 68.85 34.30 19.99
C MET A 935 68.49 34.96 21.33
N VAL A 936 68.40 34.18 22.41
CA VAL A 936 68.16 34.71 23.76
C VAL A 936 69.29 35.65 24.20
N ASP A 937 70.54 35.31 23.88
CA ASP A 937 71.69 36.14 24.24
C ASP A 937 71.67 37.48 23.48
N TYR A 938 71.44 37.45 22.16
CA TYR A 938 71.30 38.63 21.31
C TYR A 938 70.19 39.55 21.82
N MET A 939 68.99 39.01 22.03
CA MET A 939 67.81 39.80 22.40
C MET A 939 67.83 40.36 23.83
N PHE A 940 68.24 39.57 24.81
CA PHE A 940 68.03 39.91 26.22
C PHE A 940 69.32 40.14 27.02
N SER A 941 70.44 39.64 26.52
CA SER A 941 71.72 39.66 27.27
C SER A 941 72.79 40.53 26.61
N GLY A 942 72.51 41.10 25.44
CA GLY A 942 73.42 41.98 24.70
C GLY A 942 74.50 41.24 23.89
N GLY A 943 74.20 40.02 23.45
CA GLY A 943 75.02 39.24 22.52
C GLY A 943 75.18 39.93 21.15
N PRO A 944 76.12 39.48 20.31
CA PRO A 944 76.30 39.99 18.96
C PRO A 944 75.11 39.64 18.04
N PRO A 945 74.83 40.45 16.99
CA PRO A 945 73.79 40.11 16.01
C PRO A 945 74.10 38.81 15.26
N PRO A 946 73.07 38.11 14.74
CA PRO A 946 73.25 36.94 13.88
C PRO A 946 74.16 37.24 12.67
N PRO A 947 74.93 36.26 12.16
CA PRO A 947 75.70 36.42 10.93
C PRO A 947 74.77 36.67 9.74
N GLY A 948 75.25 37.34 8.69
CA GLY A 948 74.52 37.39 7.42
C GLY A 948 74.45 36.02 6.75
N CYS A 949 73.42 35.79 5.92
CA CYS A 949 73.30 34.57 5.12
C CYS A 949 74.44 34.43 4.08
N PRO A 950 74.80 33.19 3.69
CA PRO A 950 75.99 32.91 2.86
C PRO A 950 75.93 33.42 1.42
#